data_AF-A0A1D2A975-F1
#
_entry.id   AF-A0A1D2A975-F1
#
_cell.length_a   1.000
_cell.length_b   1.000
_cell.length_c   1.000
_cell.angle_alpha   90.00
_cell.angle_beta   90.00
_cell.angle_gamma   90.00
#
_symmetry.space_group_name_H-M   'P 1'
#
loop_
_entity.id
_entity.type
_entity.pdbx_description
1 polymer ?
#
loop_
_entity_poly.entity_id
_entity_poly.type
_entity_poly.pdbx_seq_one_letter_code
_entity_poly.pdbx_strand_id
1 'polypeptide(L)'
;AGCPWRAAALSGGGPRGPLPLGPPAFDDLEAEGPELESVERAARQALAAEVEDGARRGAWRGACGALASAASAAVVDGDAAAGSPRPGLPAAAAAAAGPAAARYEAATFGALSANLPAVLPACASWEDGLWAGLRCWLDAAVDFQLGGAAEDAGAGAGVDAALRALGLAGPGGAATDFEAGEWPPAQLRDSLAPSFGEAVARAAERASACAVGKDGDDEDGSEVAVTLCAPGRPGPPPPAAAAARFREVQLALILDRVGPLVVHQLRGWVLAAGEARAGAPADPGLLRFAAHLALALWALGVVGLDAADSGAAFAQTHDVLHRLLQFYVAYLIDAGHGTLVPAYACHLRAGLRRLTLAVFWDGLTRPGAEAVAACRSAYLAADAAFSRWQGRGDVAAGEAAAAALALVARARRSTAGGPGARADALRWLAFDRALRHDLVAQALAVARELALGGGAGARAGAALFGAVLPAALGAPLEDWVEGLRDEAAREAEDETMDTEVLEESTSNIAQRQLNELAMWSAYFELDALFEEWQAAYLDVRGAGTRVDNEGEDVDAGGGVPPAVCRGLVEQGLPLLGALTLFLRDGCLDVLVDSAGDEGAASGVPAPGEAAVVLAPGGVAPAGAFPAFPGGEAGVRRAGELLLAGLHGKLPGLAWAAGPAPEGMPGMLSVAVEVEGSEGGGSRGAAALLGLALKGGLVRGMDALTVVNIEAPEAFVGALCHSTCLPRLALRAAALREALCFLGHAGEEGREVVTLAAFHHPEAFSAAEAAELLAFERGAAVLEMQQRERRMQAL
;
A
#
# COMPACT_ATOMS: atom_id res chain seq x y z
N ALA A 1 40.71 20.62 -42.94
CA ALA A 1 41.86 20.89 -42.06
C ALA A 1 43.24 20.76 -42.75
N GLY A 2 43.35 20.28 -44.00
CA GLY A 2 44.65 20.20 -44.68
C GLY A 2 45.60 19.12 -44.16
N CYS A 3 45.12 18.16 -43.37
CA CYS A 3 45.90 17.06 -42.78
C CYS A 3 45.50 15.71 -43.39
N PRO A 4 45.85 15.42 -44.66
CA PRO A 4 45.47 14.17 -45.34
C PRO A 4 46.02 12.91 -44.65
N TRP A 5 47.14 13.02 -43.94
CA TRP A 5 47.72 11.92 -43.16
C TRP A 5 46.83 11.52 -41.97
N ARG A 6 46.14 12.46 -41.31
CA ARG A 6 45.18 12.14 -40.24
C ARG A 6 43.98 11.39 -40.79
N ALA A 7 43.50 11.78 -41.98
CA ALA A 7 42.45 11.06 -42.67
C ALA A 7 42.89 9.65 -43.09
N ALA A 8 44.14 9.50 -43.56
CA ALA A 8 44.71 8.20 -43.91
C ALA A 8 44.89 7.27 -42.69
N ALA A 9 45.20 7.81 -41.51
CA ALA A 9 45.27 6.99 -40.30
C ALA A 9 43.88 6.54 -39.82
N LEU A 10 42.89 7.43 -39.90
CA LEU A 10 41.50 7.11 -39.57
C LEU A 10 40.84 6.17 -40.58
N SER A 11 41.39 5.97 -41.77
CA SER A 11 40.83 5.03 -42.75
C SER A 11 41.11 3.56 -42.42
N GLY A 12 42.01 3.27 -41.46
CA GLY A 12 42.24 1.89 -41.00
C GLY A 12 42.78 0.93 -42.05
N GLY A 13 43.25 1.44 -43.19
CA GLY A 13 43.64 0.64 -44.36
C GLY A 13 42.51 0.30 -45.35
N GLY A 14 41.27 0.77 -45.12
CA GLY A 14 40.13 0.54 -46.03
C GLY A 14 39.30 1.80 -46.34
N PRO A 15 38.40 1.78 -47.33
CA PRO A 15 37.62 2.96 -47.73
C PRO A 15 36.53 3.39 -46.71
N ARG A 16 36.31 2.62 -45.64
CA ARG A 16 35.21 2.85 -44.66
C ARG A 16 35.65 3.02 -43.19
N GLY A 17 36.95 3.10 -42.90
CA GLY A 17 37.45 3.45 -41.55
C GLY A 17 38.01 2.29 -40.73
N PRO A 18 38.33 2.51 -39.43
CA PRO A 18 39.17 1.64 -38.61
C PRO A 18 38.41 0.61 -37.75
N LEU A 19 37.10 0.49 -37.93
CA LEU A 19 36.26 -0.47 -37.18
C LEU A 19 35.96 -1.71 -38.04
N PRO A 20 36.24 -2.93 -37.56
CA PRO A 20 35.68 -4.12 -38.16
C PRO A 20 34.16 -4.11 -37.90
N LEU A 21 33.39 -3.84 -38.94
CA LEU A 21 31.96 -4.16 -38.95
C LEU A 21 31.88 -5.67 -39.16
N GLY A 22 31.39 -6.42 -38.18
CA GLY A 22 31.27 -7.88 -38.31
C GLY A 22 30.38 -8.27 -39.51
N PRO A 23 30.48 -9.52 -40.00
CA PRO A 23 29.69 -10.00 -41.14
C PRO A 23 28.18 -9.67 -41.09
N PRO A 24 27.47 -9.79 -39.96
CA PRO A 24 26.02 -9.52 -39.91
C PRO A 24 25.66 -8.03 -39.90
N ALA A 25 26.60 -7.10 -39.67
CA ALA A 25 26.32 -5.66 -39.78
C ALA A 25 26.01 -5.23 -41.23
N PHE A 26 26.19 -6.14 -42.20
CA PHE A 26 25.95 -5.93 -43.62
C PHE A 26 24.69 -6.60 -44.16
N ASP A 27 23.99 -7.41 -43.36
CA ASP A 27 22.79 -8.13 -43.79
C ASP A 27 21.51 -7.27 -43.68
N ASP A 28 21.49 -6.24 -42.83
CA ASP A 28 20.28 -5.44 -42.53
C ASP A 28 20.07 -4.17 -43.41
N LEU A 29 20.88 -3.97 -44.45
CA LEU A 29 20.64 -2.88 -45.42
C LEU A 29 19.84 -3.41 -46.61
N GLU A 30 18.52 -3.55 -46.41
CA GLU A 30 17.55 -3.73 -47.48
C GLU A 30 17.55 -2.52 -48.44
N ALA A 31 18.12 -2.66 -49.64
CA ALA A 31 17.74 -1.87 -50.83
C ALA A 31 18.32 -2.47 -52.15
N GLU A 32 17.46 -3.21 -52.85
CA GLU A 32 17.27 -3.29 -54.32
C GLU A 32 18.43 -3.73 -55.27
N GLY A 33 18.46 -5.03 -55.63
CA GLY A 33 18.74 -5.49 -57.02
C GLY A 33 19.63 -6.74 -57.21
N PRO A 34 19.19 -7.80 -57.91
CA PRO A 34 19.79 -9.15 -57.82
C PRO A 34 21.15 -9.38 -58.53
N GLU A 35 21.65 -8.47 -59.38
CA GLU A 35 22.86 -8.75 -60.21
C GLU A 35 24.10 -7.92 -59.83
N LEU A 36 23.96 -6.75 -59.20
CA LEU A 36 25.10 -6.00 -58.65
C LEU A 36 25.53 -6.51 -57.26
N GLU A 37 24.63 -7.21 -56.59
CA GLU A 37 24.78 -7.69 -55.22
C GLU A 37 25.86 -8.77 -55.05
N SER A 38 26.14 -9.63 -56.03
CA SER A 38 27.12 -10.71 -55.84
C SER A 38 28.57 -10.19 -55.83
N VAL A 39 28.88 -9.22 -56.68
CA VAL A 39 30.22 -8.61 -56.78
C VAL A 39 30.44 -7.64 -55.63
N GLU A 40 29.43 -6.86 -55.25
CA GLU A 40 29.58 -5.94 -54.12
C GLU A 40 29.60 -6.68 -52.78
N ARG A 41 28.80 -7.75 -52.62
CA ARG A 41 28.86 -8.65 -51.44
C ARG A 41 30.18 -9.41 -51.39
N ALA A 42 30.69 -9.92 -52.51
CA ALA A 42 32.01 -10.56 -52.59
C ALA A 42 33.15 -9.56 -52.33
N ALA A 43 33.05 -8.32 -52.82
CA ALA A 43 34.02 -7.26 -52.53
C ALA A 43 33.95 -6.83 -51.06
N ARG A 44 32.76 -6.80 -50.45
CA ARG A 44 32.56 -6.51 -49.02
C ARG A 44 33.07 -7.64 -48.13
N GLN A 45 32.85 -8.90 -48.51
CA GLN A 45 33.41 -10.08 -47.82
C GLN A 45 34.93 -10.16 -48.01
N ALA A 46 35.46 -9.85 -49.19
CA ALA A 46 36.89 -9.74 -49.44
C ALA A 46 37.54 -8.60 -48.66
N LEU A 47 36.83 -7.47 -48.49
CA LEU A 47 37.28 -6.34 -47.67
C LEU A 47 37.24 -6.67 -46.17
N ALA A 48 36.20 -7.35 -45.70
CA ALA A 48 36.14 -7.87 -44.34
C ALA A 48 37.29 -8.86 -44.09
N ALA A 49 37.55 -9.78 -45.03
CA ALA A 49 38.67 -10.70 -44.99
C ALA A 49 40.04 -10.00 -45.06
N GLU A 50 40.17 -8.88 -45.79
CA GLU A 50 41.39 -8.07 -45.86
C GLU A 50 41.67 -7.29 -44.56
N VAL A 51 40.61 -6.89 -43.85
CA VAL A 51 40.69 -6.26 -42.51
C VAL A 51 40.89 -7.30 -41.40
N GLU A 52 40.36 -8.52 -41.59
CA GLU A 52 40.52 -9.68 -40.70
C GLU A 52 41.83 -10.46 -40.93
N ASP A 53 42.61 -10.13 -41.97
CA ASP A 53 44.00 -10.55 -42.12
C ASP A 53 44.83 -9.92 -40.99
N GLY A 54 44.80 -10.56 -39.80
CA GLY A 54 45.27 -10.04 -38.52
C GLY A 54 46.70 -9.47 -38.55
N ALA A 55 47.51 -9.90 -39.52
CA ALA A 55 48.81 -9.38 -39.90
C ALA A 55 48.81 -7.87 -40.24
N ARG A 56 47.95 -7.42 -41.15
CA ARG A 56 47.92 -6.02 -41.64
C ARG A 56 47.34 -5.08 -40.59
N ARG A 57 46.33 -5.56 -39.88
CA ARG A 57 45.70 -4.84 -38.77
C ARG A 57 46.66 -4.64 -37.60
N GLY A 58 47.47 -5.65 -37.28
CA GLY A 58 48.55 -5.55 -36.29
C GLY A 58 49.59 -4.49 -36.68
N ALA A 59 50.06 -4.47 -37.94
CA ALA A 59 51.01 -3.46 -38.42
C ALA A 59 50.44 -2.03 -38.37
N TRP A 60 49.17 -1.84 -38.78
CA TRP A 60 48.51 -0.54 -38.69
C TRP A 60 48.33 -0.07 -37.24
N ARG A 61 47.98 -0.95 -36.30
CA ARG A 61 47.89 -0.61 -34.87
C ARG A 61 49.25 -0.33 -34.23
N GLY A 62 50.28 -1.08 -34.59
CA GLY A 62 51.66 -0.82 -34.19
C GLY A 62 52.12 0.58 -34.62
N ALA A 63 51.83 0.95 -35.88
CA ALA A 63 52.10 2.30 -36.38
C ALA A 63 51.32 3.39 -35.63
N CYS A 64 50.03 3.16 -35.33
CA CYS A 64 49.26 4.09 -34.49
C CYS A 64 49.84 4.21 -33.07
N GLY A 65 50.31 3.11 -32.48
CA GLY A 65 50.94 3.11 -31.16
C GLY A 65 52.24 3.90 -31.11
N ALA A 66 53.10 3.73 -32.11
CA ALA A 66 54.32 4.53 -32.26
C ALA A 66 54.01 6.04 -32.40
N LEU A 67 52.98 6.39 -33.19
CA LEU A 67 52.52 7.77 -33.32
C LEU A 67 51.95 8.34 -32.01
N ALA A 68 51.23 7.52 -31.23
CA ALA A 68 50.70 7.91 -29.93
C ALA A 68 51.83 8.21 -28.92
N SER A 69 52.85 7.35 -28.86
CA SER A 69 54.02 7.55 -27.99
C SER A 69 54.82 8.78 -28.40
N ALA A 70 55.07 8.96 -29.70
CA ALA A 70 55.77 10.13 -30.22
C ALA A 70 55.01 11.46 -29.99
N ALA A 71 53.68 11.43 -30.02
CA ALA A 71 52.85 12.58 -29.67
C ALA A 71 52.79 12.82 -28.15
N SER A 72 52.85 11.76 -27.34
CA SER A 72 52.86 11.87 -25.87
C SER A 72 54.18 12.44 -25.35
N ALA A 73 55.33 12.01 -25.91
CA ALA A 73 56.65 12.57 -25.58
C ALA A 73 56.70 14.09 -25.85
N ALA A 74 56.11 14.53 -26.97
CA ALA A 74 56.02 15.94 -27.32
C ALA A 74 55.14 16.78 -26.36
N VAL A 75 54.28 16.15 -25.55
CA VAL A 75 53.50 16.82 -24.50
C VAL A 75 54.31 16.95 -23.20
N VAL A 76 55.14 15.94 -22.87
CA VAL A 76 55.95 15.90 -21.65
C VAL A 76 57.15 16.83 -21.74
N ASP A 77 57.79 16.91 -22.91
CA ASP A 77 59.08 17.60 -23.02
C ASP A 77 58.99 19.13 -22.97
N GLY A 78 57.80 19.74 -23.00
CA GLY A 78 57.52 21.16 -22.67
C GLY A 78 58.28 22.26 -23.45
N ASP A 79 59.34 21.90 -24.15
CA ASP A 79 60.34 22.79 -24.69
C ASP A 79 60.13 22.92 -26.19
N ALA A 80 60.26 24.17 -26.62
CA ALA A 80 60.25 24.62 -27.99
C ALA A 80 61.46 24.09 -28.80
N ALA A 81 61.68 22.78 -28.83
CA ALA A 81 62.59 22.12 -29.76
C ALA A 81 61.86 21.78 -31.07
N ALA A 82 61.45 22.83 -31.77
CA ALA A 82 61.31 22.78 -33.22
C ALA A 82 62.69 22.47 -33.82
N GLY A 83 63.03 21.19 -34.00
CA GLY A 83 64.40 20.86 -34.38
C GLY A 83 64.66 19.52 -35.06
N SER A 84 63.79 18.53 -34.92
CA SER A 84 63.94 17.27 -35.67
C SER A 84 62.76 17.10 -36.63
N PRO A 85 62.99 17.18 -37.96
CA PRO A 85 61.93 17.04 -38.94
C PRO A 85 61.37 15.62 -38.87
N ARG A 86 60.09 15.49 -38.51
CA ARG A 86 59.32 14.28 -38.83
C ARG A 86 59.41 14.08 -40.35
N PRO A 87 59.88 12.93 -40.86
CA PRO A 87 60.03 12.74 -42.30
C PRO A 87 58.66 12.89 -42.99
N GLY A 88 58.50 13.93 -43.81
CA GLY A 88 57.36 14.12 -44.70
C GLY A 88 56.22 15.05 -44.25
N LEU A 89 56.30 15.73 -43.11
CA LEU A 89 55.28 16.72 -42.70
C LEU A 89 55.65 18.16 -43.12
N PRO A 90 54.75 18.92 -43.77
CA PRO A 90 55.00 20.33 -44.08
C PRO A 90 55.09 21.16 -42.79
N ALA A 91 56.17 21.95 -42.66
CA ALA A 91 56.54 22.73 -41.48
C ALA A 91 55.43 23.66 -40.93
N ALA A 92 54.47 24.05 -41.77
CA ALA A 92 53.33 24.89 -41.38
C ALA A 92 52.30 24.18 -40.48
N ALA A 93 52.22 22.84 -40.52
CA ALA A 93 51.28 22.06 -39.69
C ALA A 93 51.85 21.73 -38.30
N ALA A 94 53.17 21.61 -38.18
CA ALA A 94 53.86 21.32 -36.91
C ALA A 94 53.92 22.55 -35.98
N ALA A 95 53.99 23.76 -36.54
CA ALA A 95 54.11 25.00 -35.77
C ALA A 95 52.76 25.53 -35.21
N ALA A 96 51.62 25.00 -35.63
CA ALA A 96 50.28 25.47 -35.22
C ALA A 96 49.60 24.60 -34.15
N ALA A 97 50.19 23.45 -33.80
CA ALA A 97 49.64 22.53 -32.83
C ALA A 97 50.26 22.79 -31.45
N GLY A 98 49.62 23.64 -30.63
CA GLY A 98 50.02 23.81 -29.23
C GLY A 98 49.96 22.49 -28.43
N PRO A 99 50.44 22.46 -27.18
CA PRO A 99 50.49 21.25 -26.35
C PRO A 99 49.13 20.53 -26.22
N ALA A 100 48.02 21.27 -26.27
CA ALA A 100 46.67 20.70 -26.33
C ALA A 100 46.42 19.86 -27.60
N ALA A 101 46.88 20.30 -28.76
CA ALA A 101 46.73 19.56 -30.01
C ALA A 101 47.57 18.28 -30.03
N ALA A 102 48.78 18.32 -29.45
CA ALA A 102 49.60 17.13 -29.26
C ALA A 102 48.96 16.12 -28.30
N ARG A 103 48.35 16.60 -27.20
CA ARG A 103 47.56 15.77 -26.26
C ARG A 103 46.38 15.06 -26.93
N TYR A 104 45.57 15.76 -27.73
CA TYR A 104 44.44 15.13 -28.42
C TYR A 104 44.88 14.22 -29.58
N GLU A 105 45.99 14.54 -30.24
CA GLU A 105 46.58 13.68 -31.27
C GLU A 105 47.13 12.38 -30.66
N ALA A 106 47.85 12.48 -29.53
CA ALA A 106 48.29 11.32 -28.74
C ALA A 106 47.11 10.45 -28.30
N ALA A 107 46.05 11.05 -27.77
CA ALA A 107 44.86 10.31 -27.36
C ALA A 107 44.10 9.67 -28.53
N THR A 108 44.05 10.32 -29.69
CA THR A 108 43.41 9.76 -30.89
C THR A 108 44.15 8.51 -31.36
N PHE A 109 45.47 8.61 -31.53
CA PHE A 109 46.27 7.47 -31.95
C PHE A 109 46.32 6.38 -30.87
N GLY A 110 46.34 6.78 -29.59
CA GLY A 110 46.29 5.86 -28.47
C GLY A 110 45.00 5.06 -28.41
N ALA A 111 43.85 5.67 -28.71
CA ALA A 111 42.58 4.96 -28.79
C ALA A 111 42.53 3.97 -29.96
N LEU A 112 43.20 4.27 -31.07
CA LEU A 112 43.32 3.37 -32.23
C LEU A 112 44.32 2.24 -32.02
N SER A 113 45.21 2.35 -31.04
CA SER A 113 46.25 1.37 -30.73
C SER A 113 46.12 0.76 -29.34
N ALA A 114 44.95 0.86 -28.70
CA ALA A 114 44.75 0.43 -27.31
C ALA A 114 45.80 0.92 -26.29
N ASN A 115 46.48 2.05 -26.56
CA ASN A 115 47.49 2.65 -25.69
C ASN A 115 46.79 3.55 -24.66
N LEU A 116 46.28 2.94 -23.60
CA LEU A 116 45.53 3.61 -22.54
C LEU A 116 46.30 4.81 -21.89
N PRO A 117 47.61 4.71 -21.56
CA PRO A 117 48.38 5.84 -21.05
C PRO A 117 48.36 7.09 -21.93
N ALA A 118 48.30 6.95 -23.25
CA ALA A 118 48.21 8.09 -24.17
C ALA A 118 46.80 8.71 -24.22
N VAL A 119 45.75 7.94 -23.92
CA VAL A 119 44.35 8.38 -23.95
C VAL A 119 43.93 9.08 -22.66
N LEU A 120 44.30 8.54 -21.49
CA LEU A 120 43.86 9.02 -20.17
C LEU A 120 44.10 10.52 -19.91
N PRO A 121 45.23 11.13 -20.32
CA PRO A 121 45.47 12.56 -20.13
C PRO A 121 44.41 13.43 -20.82
N ALA A 122 43.83 12.95 -21.92
CA ALA A 122 42.77 13.64 -22.66
C ALA A 122 41.39 13.56 -22.01
N CYS A 123 41.12 12.51 -21.23
CA CYS A 123 39.86 12.31 -20.52
C CYS A 123 39.60 13.44 -19.51
N ALA A 124 38.40 14.02 -19.56
CA ALA A 124 37.95 15.09 -18.67
C ALA A 124 36.93 14.60 -17.64
N SER A 125 36.19 13.54 -17.95
CA SER A 125 35.17 12.96 -17.08
C SER A 125 35.49 11.51 -16.67
N TRP A 126 34.75 11.01 -15.68
CA TRP A 126 34.79 9.59 -15.31
C TRP A 126 34.33 8.72 -16.49
N GLU A 127 33.31 9.19 -17.21
CA GLU A 127 32.75 8.53 -18.38
C GLU A 127 33.79 8.40 -19.51
N ASP A 128 34.62 9.44 -19.74
CA ASP A 128 35.72 9.41 -20.71
C ASP A 128 36.80 8.39 -20.31
N GLY A 129 37.14 8.35 -19.02
CA GLY A 129 38.13 7.41 -18.48
C GLY A 129 37.64 5.95 -18.57
N LEU A 130 36.36 5.71 -18.27
CA LEU A 130 35.74 4.40 -18.40
C LEU A 130 35.71 3.96 -19.87
N TRP A 131 35.29 4.84 -20.78
CA TRP A 131 35.30 4.57 -22.21
C TRP A 131 36.71 4.22 -22.71
N ALA A 132 37.72 5.01 -22.34
CA ALA A 132 39.11 4.77 -22.75
C ALA A 132 39.60 3.40 -22.28
N GLY A 133 39.33 3.06 -21.01
CA GLY A 133 39.68 1.75 -20.44
C GLY A 133 39.01 0.58 -21.16
N LEU A 134 37.69 0.66 -21.38
CA LEU A 134 36.92 -0.38 -22.04
C LEU A 134 37.27 -0.52 -23.53
N ARG A 135 37.51 0.60 -24.21
CA ARG A 135 37.91 0.61 -25.62
C ARG A 135 39.24 -0.09 -25.83
N CYS A 136 40.24 0.26 -25.01
CA CYS A 136 41.56 -0.37 -25.07
C CYS A 136 41.48 -1.86 -24.73
N TRP A 137 40.67 -2.24 -23.74
CA TRP A 137 40.46 -3.65 -23.39
C TRP A 137 39.80 -4.44 -24.53
N LEU A 138 38.73 -3.89 -25.13
CA LEU A 138 38.02 -4.54 -26.22
C LEU A 138 38.92 -4.73 -27.45
N ASP A 139 39.66 -3.68 -27.84
CA ASP A 139 40.58 -3.75 -28.97
C ASP A 139 41.65 -4.83 -28.74
N ALA A 140 42.25 -4.89 -27.55
CA ALA A 140 43.24 -5.92 -27.24
C ALA A 140 42.64 -7.34 -27.16
N ALA A 141 41.39 -7.48 -26.68
CA ALA A 141 40.69 -8.77 -26.64
C ALA A 141 40.33 -9.31 -28.03
N VAL A 142 39.88 -8.43 -28.94
CA VAL A 142 39.63 -8.78 -30.35
C VAL A 142 40.93 -9.23 -31.02
N ASP A 143 42.03 -8.53 -30.76
CA ASP A 143 43.32 -8.82 -31.37
C ASP A 143 43.89 -10.15 -30.90
N PHE A 144 43.64 -10.50 -29.63
CA PHE A 144 43.97 -11.81 -29.10
C PHE A 144 43.18 -12.92 -29.79
N GLN A 145 41.86 -12.74 -30.00
CA GLN A 145 41.04 -13.74 -30.69
C GLN A 145 41.46 -13.92 -32.17
N LEU A 146 41.77 -12.82 -32.86
CA LEU A 146 42.24 -12.84 -34.25
C LEU A 146 43.67 -13.42 -34.37
N GLY A 147 44.55 -13.12 -33.41
CA GLY A 147 45.92 -13.65 -33.36
C GLY A 147 45.97 -15.16 -33.11
N GLY A 148 45.10 -15.68 -32.23
CA GLY A 148 44.96 -17.12 -32.00
C GLY A 148 44.53 -17.89 -33.26
N ALA A 149 43.64 -17.30 -34.06
CA ALA A 149 43.21 -17.89 -35.35
C ALA A 149 44.32 -17.88 -36.42
N ALA A 150 45.27 -16.94 -36.35
CA ALA A 150 46.38 -16.81 -37.30
C ALA A 150 47.58 -17.71 -36.97
N GLU A 151 47.82 -18.02 -35.68
CA GLU A 151 48.84 -19.00 -35.26
C GLU A 151 48.47 -20.42 -35.71
N ASP A 152 47.18 -20.79 -35.67
CA ASP A 152 46.67 -22.06 -36.20
C ASP A 152 46.78 -22.16 -37.74
N ALA A 153 46.92 -21.01 -38.44
CA ALA A 153 47.01 -20.91 -39.90
C ALA A 153 48.44 -20.67 -40.44
N GLY A 154 49.47 -20.55 -39.58
CA GLY A 154 50.88 -20.46 -39.99
C GLY A 154 51.28 -19.17 -40.72
N ALA A 155 50.62 -18.04 -40.48
CA ALA A 155 50.76 -16.79 -41.26
C ALA A 155 51.86 -15.81 -40.79
N GLY A 156 52.78 -16.21 -39.90
CA GLY A 156 53.75 -15.30 -39.27
C GLY A 156 54.86 -14.73 -40.18
N ALA A 157 55.09 -15.29 -41.37
CA ALA A 157 56.26 -14.93 -42.19
C ALA A 157 56.13 -13.61 -43.00
N GLY A 158 54.91 -13.08 -43.19
CA GLY A 158 54.66 -11.92 -44.05
C GLY A 158 54.84 -10.55 -43.36
N VAL A 159 54.58 -10.48 -42.05
CA VAL A 159 54.56 -9.22 -41.28
C VAL A 159 55.98 -8.69 -41.08
N ASP A 160 56.91 -9.57 -40.74
CA ASP A 160 58.34 -9.23 -40.56
C ASP A 160 58.99 -8.70 -41.84
N ALA A 161 58.51 -9.11 -43.01
CA ALA A 161 59.01 -8.62 -44.29
C ALA A 161 58.44 -7.23 -44.62
N ALA A 162 57.17 -6.97 -44.27
CA ALA A 162 56.52 -5.67 -44.47
C ALA A 162 57.04 -4.59 -43.51
N LEU A 163 57.27 -4.92 -42.24
CA LEU A 163 57.84 -4.01 -41.24
C LEU A 163 59.29 -3.64 -41.55
N ARG A 164 60.09 -4.57 -42.09
CA ARG A 164 61.44 -4.32 -42.60
C ARG A 164 61.45 -3.46 -43.87
N ALA A 165 60.47 -3.62 -44.76
CA ALA A 165 60.34 -2.78 -45.95
C ALA A 165 59.97 -1.32 -45.62
N LEU A 166 59.31 -1.09 -44.47
CA LEU A 166 58.92 0.24 -43.99
C LEU A 166 59.94 0.89 -43.03
N GLY A 167 61.03 0.19 -42.67
CA GLY A 167 62.13 0.73 -41.87
C GLY A 167 61.81 0.97 -40.39
N LEU A 168 60.81 0.28 -39.83
CA LEU A 168 60.29 0.50 -38.47
C LEU A 168 60.84 -0.49 -37.41
N ALA A 169 61.64 -1.49 -37.79
CA ALA A 169 62.20 -2.47 -36.85
C ALA A 169 63.57 -2.02 -36.30
N GLY A 170 63.67 -1.81 -34.98
CA GLY A 170 64.92 -1.55 -34.25
C GLY A 170 65.48 -2.79 -33.54
N PRO A 171 66.80 -2.91 -33.32
CA PRO A 171 67.40 -4.09 -32.69
C PRO A 171 67.35 -4.00 -31.16
N GLY A 172 66.37 -4.65 -30.55
CA GLY A 172 66.43 -5.24 -29.20
C GLY A 172 66.28 -4.30 -27.99
N GLY A 173 65.37 -4.66 -27.08
CA GLY A 173 65.40 -4.19 -25.69
C GLY A 173 64.03 -4.20 -25.03
N ALA A 174 63.84 -5.02 -24.00
CA ALA A 174 62.58 -5.18 -23.28
C ALA A 174 62.07 -3.89 -22.60
N ALA A 175 61.09 -3.21 -23.21
CA ALA A 175 60.14 -2.31 -22.55
C ALA A 175 58.92 -2.09 -23.47
N THR A 176 57.76 -2.71 -23.18
CA THR A 176 56.47 -2.60 -23.92
C THR A 176 56.56 -1.90 -25.29
N ASP A 177 57.17 -2.59 -26.27
CA ASP A 177 57.75 -1.97 -27.47
C ASP A 177 56.70 -1.61 -28.52
N PHE A 178 55.93 -0.53 -28.28
CA PHE A 178 55.30 0.20 -29.38
C PHE A 178 56.34 0.96 -30.24
N GLU A 179 57.53 1.22 -29.71
CA GLU A 179 58.63 1.93 -30.39
C GLU A 179 59.30 1.10 -31.49
N ALA A 180 59.17 -0.23 -31.46
CA ALA A 180 59.68 -1.15 -32.49
C ALA A 180 58.69 -1.39 -33.65
N GLY A 181 57.51 -0.74 -33.63
CA GLY A 181 56.46 -0.91 -34.64
C GLY A 181 55.74 -2.26 -34.61
N GLU A 182 56.09 -3.15 -33.68
CA GLU A 182 55.45 -4.44 -33.47
C GLU A 182 54.28 -4.31 -32.50
N TRP A 183 53.11 -4.84 -32.90
CA TRP A 183 51.95 -4.95 -32.01
C TRP A 183 52.16 -6.14 -31.08
N PRO A 184 52.15 -6.00 -29.73
CA PRO A 184 52.47 -7.08 -28.81
C PRO A 184 51.20 -7.68 -28.15
N PRO A 185 50.37 -8.47 -28.86
CA PRO A 185 49.11 -8.97 -28.33
C PRO A 185 49.30 -9.88 -27.10
N ALA A 186 50.42 -10.59 -27.01
CA ALA A 186 50.74 -11.46 -25.86
C ALA A 186 51.04 -10.69 -24.57
N GLN A 187 51.74 -9.55 -24.65
CA GLN A 187 52.00 -8.70 -23.49
C GLN A 187 50.76 -7.91 -23.08
N LEU A 188 49.97 -7.49 -24.06
CA LEU A 188 48.65 -6.90 -23.82
C LEU A 188 47.74 -7.91 -23.11
N ARG A 189 47.69 -9.18 -23.55
CA ARG A 189 46.92 -10.27 -22.90
C ARG A 189 47.21 -10.39 -21.41
N ASP A 190 48.49 -10.37 -21.02
CA ASP A 190 48.88 -10.52 -19.61
C ASP A 190 48.56 -9.25 -18.79
N SER A 191 48.35 -8.11 -19.46
CA SER A 191 47.91 -6.84 -18.86
C SER A 191 46.39 -6.65 -18.84
N LEU A 192 45.65 -7.40 -19.66
CA LEU A 192 44.19 -7.36 -19.71
C LEU A 192 43.59 -7.99 -18.46
N ALA A 193 42.44 -7.46 -18.07
CA ALA A 193 41.61 -8.17 -17.11
C ALA A 193 41.08 -9.46 -17.76
N PRO A 194 41.14 -10.61 -17.06
CA PRO A 194 40.73 -11.92 -17.57
C PRO A 194 39.22 -12.02 -17.87
N SER A 195 38.42 -11.07 -17.38
CA SER A 195 37.00 -10.96 -17.67
C SER A 195 36.60 -9.52 -17.96
N PHE A 196 35.51 -9.34 -18.73
CA PHE A 196 34.90 -8.04 -18.95
C PHE A 196 34.54 -7.35 -17.62
N GLY A 197 34.06 -8.11 -16.64
CA GLY A 197 33.69 -7.53 -15.34
C GLY A 197 34.88 -6.95 -14.57
N GLU A 198 36.03 -7.64 -14.60
CA GLU A 198 37.25 -7.11 -14.01
C GLU A 198 37.85 -5.95 -14.83
N ALA A 199 37.65 -5.95 -16.15
CA ALA A 199 38.04 -4.83 -17.02
C ALA A 199 37.28 -3.55 -16.67
N VAL A 200 35.95 -3.67 -16.52
CA VAL A 200 35.06 -2.58 -16.08
C VAL A 200 35.45 -2.08 -14.69
N ALA A 201 35.71 -2.96 -13.73
CA ALA A 201 36.11 -2.58 -12.38
C ALA A 201 37.44 -1.80 -12.37
N ARG A 202 38.48 -2.32 -13.03
CA ARG A 202 39.79 -1.64 -13.14
C ARG A 202 39.69 -0.32 -13.91
N ALA A 203 38.86 -0.26 -14.96
CA ALA A 203 38.63 0.96 -15.72
C ALA A 203 37.90 2.03 -14.88
N ALA A 204 36.90 1.63 -14.08
CA ALA A 204 36.17 2.53 -13.19
C ALA A 204 37.05 3.09 -12.06
N GLU A 205 37.94 2.28 -11.48
CA GLU A 205 38.92 2.73 -10.47
C GLU A 205 39.88 3.77 -11.05
N ARG A 206 40.42 3.50 -12.24
CA ARG A 206 41.32 4.42 -12.96
C ARG A 206 40.61 5.70 -13.39
N ALA A 207 39.38 5.61 -13.86
CA ALA A 207 38.55 6.75 -14.21
C ALA A 207 38.25 7.66 -13.00
N SER A 208 38.03 7.05 -11.83
CA SER A 208 37.84 7.78 -10.57
C SER A 208 39.10 8.55 -10.17
N ALA A 209 40.29 7.99 -10.39
CA ALA A 209 41.56 8.69 -10.17
C ALA A 209 41.76 9.88 -11.14
N CYS A 210 41.27 9.78 -12.39
CA CYS A 210 41.37 10.85 -13.37
C CYS A 210 40.42 12.03 -13.06
N ALA A 211 39.24 11.76 -12.51
CA ALA A 211 38.24 12.79 -12.17
C ALA A 211 38.66 13.67 -10.97
N VAL A 212 39.37 13.11 -9.98
CA VAL A 212 39.77 13.84 -8.76
C VAL A 212 40.90 14.86 -9.00
N GLY A 213 41.65 14.73 -10.10
CA GLY A 213 42.85 15.53 -10.36
C GLY A 213 42.67 16.85 -11.10
N LYS A 214 41.46 17.22 -11.54
CA LYS A 214 41.24 18.38 -12.45
C LYS A 214 40.22 19.43 -11.99
N ASP A 215 39.55 19.23 -10.85
CA ASP A 215 38.52 20.17 -10.33
C ASP A 215 39.08 21.32 -9.46
N GLY A 216 40.40 21.55 -9.49
CA GLY A 216 41.02 22.76 -8.96
C GLY A 216 41.55 23.60 -10.10
N ASP A 217 40.85 24.68 -10.44
CA ASP A 217 41.32 25.70 -11.38
C ASP A 217 42.67 26.27 -10.92
N ASP A 218 43.64 26.34 -11.82
CA ASP A 218 44.57 27.48 -11.93
C ASP A 218 45.10 27.52 -13.37
N GLU A 219 44.69 28.57 -14.10
CA GLU A 219 45.41 29.06 -15.28
C GLU A 219 46.77 29.61 -14.81
N ASP A 220 47.73 28.74 -14.55
CA ASP A 220 49.14 29.13 -14.58
C ASP A 220 50.00 27.92 -14.91
N GLY A 221 50.82 28.08 -15.96
CA GLY A 221 51.68 27.04 -16.48
C GLY A 221 52.73 26.64 -15.45
N SER A 222 52.57 25.45 -14.87
CA SER A 222 53.64 24.74 -14.19
C SER A 222 53.40 23.23 -14.30
N GLU A 223 54.41 22.53 -14.79
CA GLU A 223 54.48 21.07 -14.92
C GLU A 223 54.01 20.34 -13.66
N VAL A 224 53.15 19.33 -13.83
CA VAL A 224 52.90 18.32 -12.81
C VAL A 224 53.25 16.96 -13.38
N ALA A 225 54.43 16.49 -12.98
CA ALA A 225 54.89 15.12 -13.14
C ALA A 225 53.95 14.17 -12.38
N VAL A 226 53.47 13.15 -13.08
CA VAL A 226 52.74 12.01 -12.53
C VAL A 226 53.64 11.30 -11.52
N THR A 227 53.41 11.54 -10.23
CA THR A 227 54.07 10.81 -9.14
C THR A 227 53.02 9.93 -8.46
N LEU A 228 53.27 8.62 -8.50
CA LEU A 228 52.54 7.60 -7.76
C LEU A 228 52.40 7.96 -6.27
N CYS A 229 51.22 7.68 -5.73
CA CYS A 229 50.72 7.99 -4.38
C CYS A 229 51.74 7.89 -3.22
N ALA A 230 51.79 8.94 -2.40
CA ALA A 230 52.20 8.86 -0.99
C ALA A 230 51.00 9.26 -0.09
N PRO A 231 50.77 8.58 1.05
CA PRO A 231 49.58 8.79 1.88
C PRO A 231 49.75 10.02 2.78
N GLY A 232 48.74 10.89 2.85
CA GLY A 232 48.63 11.85 3.96
C GLY A 232 48.37 13.32 3.63
N ARG A 233 47.48 13.64 2.69
CA ARG A 233 46.83 14.98 2.67
C ARG A 233 45.31 14.86 2.52
N PRO A 234 44.52 15.73 3.18
CA PRO A 234 43.07 15.70 3.09
C PRO A 234 42.67 16.12 1.67
N GLY A 235 41.98 15.22 0.97
CA GLY A 235 41.58 15.42 -0.43
C GLY A 235 40.44 16.44 -0.59
N PRO A 236 40.20 16.90 -1.83
CA PRO A 236 39.10 17.80 -2.18
C PRO A 236 37.73 17.14 -1.91
N PRO A 237 36.64 17.93 -1.81
CA PRO A 237 35.32 17.39 -1.49
C PRO A 237 34.89 16.36 -2.54
N PRO A 238 34.16 15.30 -2.15
CA PRO A 238 33.75 14.25 -3.07
C PRO A 238 32.90 14.81 -4.22
N PRO A 239 32.88 14.14 -5.40
CA PRO A 239 31.94 14.49 -6.47
C PRO A 239 30.54 14.60 -5.87
N ALA A 240 29.77 15.63 -6.27
CA ALA A 240 28.42 15.88 -5.73
C ALA A 240 27.69 14.56 -5.56
N ALA A 241 27.38 14.17 -4.32
CA ALA A 241 27.13 12.77 -3.92
C ALA A 241 26.09 12.02 -4.77
N ALA A 242 25.21 12.74 -5.47
CA ALA A 242 24.29 12.19 -6.46
C ALA A 242 24.98 11.56 -7.68
N ALA A 243 25.99 12.22 -8.28
CA ALA A 243 26.70 11.72 -9.45
C ALA A 243 27.46 10.42 -9.15
N ALA A 244 28.04 10.30 -7.95
CA ALA A 244 28.67 9.07 -7.49
C ALA A 244 27.67 7.91 -7.40
N ARG A 245 26.48 8.14 -6.83
CA ARG A 245 25.41 7.13 -6.74
C ARG A 245 24.92 6.65 -8.11
N PHE A 246 24.73 7.56 -9.07
CA PHE A 246 24.33 7.17 -10.43
C PHE A 246 25.39 6.32 -11.13
N ARG A 247 26.68 6.65 -10.94
CA ARG A 247 27.79 5.84 -11.46
C ARG A 247 27.86 4.47 -10.81
N GLU A 248 27.60 4.37 -9.51
CA GLU A 248 27.48 3.08 -8.82
C GLU A 248 26.36 2.21 -9.39
N VAL A 249 25.18 2.80 -9.67
CA VAL A 249 24.09 2.09 -10.35
C VAL A 249 24.50 1.63 -11.74
N GLN A 250 25.09 2.53 -12.55
CA GLN A 250 25.54 2.19 -13.91
C GLN A 250 26.53 1.03 -13.91
N LEU A 251 27.53 1.06 -13.02
CA LEU A 251 28.50 -0.02 -12.88
C LEU A 251 27.84 -1.33 -12.47
N ALA A 252 26.92 -1.29 -11.51
CA ALA A 252 26.22 -2.48 -11.09
C ALA A 252 25.37 -3.10 -12.21
N LEU A 253 24.74 -2.28 -13.05
CA LEU A 253 23.99 -2.76 -14.23
C LEU A 253 24.92 -3.32 -15.31
N ILE A 254 26.03 -2.66 -15.62
CA ILE A 254 27.04 -3.14 -16.59
C ILE A 254 27.63 -4.49 -16.17
N LEU A 255 27.82 -4.67 -14.86
CA LEU A 255 28.43 -5.87 -14.26
C LEU A 255 27.42 -6.97 -13.93
N ASP A 256 26.13 -6.78 -14.22
CA ASP A 256 25.04 -7.68 -13.83
C ASP A 256 25.01 -7.99 -12.31
N ARG A 257 25.33 -6.99 -11.49
CA ARG A 257 25.36 -7.06 -10.01
C ARG A 257 24.09 -6.45 -9.40
N VAL A 258 22.94 -6.85 -9.93
CA VAL A 258 21.63 -6.31 -9.54
C VAL A 258 21.28 -6.65 -8.09
N GLY A 259 21.55 -7.88 -7.64
CA GLY A 259 21.30 -8.29 -6.25
C GLY A 259 22.01 -7.39 -5.23
N PRO A 260 23.36 -7.27 -5.28
CA PRO A 260 24.11 -6.37 -4.39
C PRO A 260 23.68 -4.89 -4.47
N LEU A 261 23.39 -4.39 -5.67
CA LEU A 261 22.85 -3.03 -5.88
C LEU A 261 21.57 -2.82 -5.07
N VAL A 262 20.63 -3.75 -5.17
CA VAL A 262 19.34 -3.65 -4.49
C VAL A 262 19.51 -3.85 -2.97
N VAL A 263 20.13 -4.96 -2.56
CA VAL A 263 20.16 -5.41 -1.16
C VAL A 263 21.07 -4.54 -0.28
N HIS A 264 22.17 -4.02 -0.83
CA HIS A 264 23.13 -3.23 -0.06
C HIS A 264 23.04 -1.73 -0.35
N GLN A 265 23.06 -1.32 -1.62
CA GLN A 265 23.15 0.10 -1.97
C GLN A 265 21.78 0.80 -1.87
N LEU A 266 20.78 0.39 -2.65
CA LEU A 266 19.45 1.02 -2.66
C LEU A 266 18.79 0.94 -1.29
N ARG A 267 18.85 -0.23 -0.63
CA ARG A 267 18.42 -0.38 0.75
C ARG A 267 19.15 0.56 1.70
N GLY A 268 20.48 0.68 1.60
CA GLY A 268 21.26 1.58 2.45
C GLY A 268 20.88 3.06 2.24
N TRP A 269 20.66 3.47 0.99
CA TRP A 269 20.33 4.86 0.68
C TRP A 269 18.91 5.25 1.08
N VAL A 270 17.95 4.32 0.98
CA VAL A 270 16.52 4.60 1.19
C VAL A 270 16.06 4.16 2.58
N LEU A 271 16.34 2.91 2.97
CA LEU A 271 15.79 2.31 4.19
C LEU A 271 16.62 2.68 5.43
N ALA A 272 17.95 2.62 5.34
CA ALA A 272 18.81 2.97 6.49
C ALA A 272 18.83 4.49 6.78
N ALA A 273 18.62 5.33 5.76
CA ALA A 273 18.45 6.77 5.95
C ALA A 273 17.16 7.11 6.71
N GLY A 274 16.09 6.33 6.50
CA GLY A 274 14.83 6.45 7.25
C GLY A 274 14.90 5.92 8.68
N GLU A 275 15.66 4.85 8.92
CA GLU A 275 15.85 4.27 10.26
C GLU A 275 16.81 5.09 11.14
N ALA A 276 17.90 5.64 10.57
CA ALA A 276 18.91 6.41 11.32
C ALA A 276 18.50 7.86 11.63
N ARG A 277 17.56 8.42 10.87
CA ARG A 277 16.96 9.73 11.13
C ARG A 277 15.49 9.54 11.45
N ALA A 278 15.20 9.15 12.68
CA ALA A 278 13.83 9.07 13.19
C ALA A 278 13.03 10.32 12.79
N GLY A 279 12.18 10.19 11.77
CA GLY A 279 11.26 11.23 11.29
C GLY A 279 11.70 12.11 10.11
N ALA A 280 12.85 11.90 9.46
CA ALA A 280 13.18 12.62 8.21
C ALA A 280 12.89 11.75 6.97
N PRO A 281 11.99 12.15 6.06
CA PRO A 281 11.70 11.36 4.86
C PRO A 281 12.97 11.22 4.01
N ALA A 282 13.16 10.04 3.42
CA ALA A 282 14.18 9.84 2.41
C ALA A 282 13.95 10.82 1.25
N ASP A 283 15.03 11.24 0.57
CA ASP A 283 14.94 12.16 -0.55
C ASP A 283 13.88 11.68 -1.58
N PRO A 284 12.84 12.48 -1.88
CA PRO A 284 11.76 12.07 -2.78
C PRO A 284 12.25 11.68 -4.18
N GLY A 285 13.31 12.32 -4.65
CA GLY A 285 13.95 12.01 -5.94
C GLY A 285 14.52 10.59 -5.95
N LEU A 286 15.24 10.23 -4.89
CA LEU A 286 15.81 8.91 -4.68
C LEU A 286 14.74 7.82 -4.48
N LEU A 287 13.68 8.09 -3.70
CA LEU A 287 12.55 7.17 -3.54
C LEU A 287 11.88 6.87 -4.88
N ARG A 288 11.58 7.92 -5.65
CA ARG A 288 11.02 7.79 -6.99
C ARG A 288 11.94 6.98 -7.90
N PHE A 289 13.23 7.30 -7.91
CA PHE A 289 14.22 6.56 -8.72
C PHE A 289 14.25 5.08 -8.35
N ALA A 290 14.36 4.75 -7.07
CA ALA A 290 14.40 3.36 -6.59
C ALA A 290 13.12 2.59 -6.96
N ALA A 291 11.94 3.21 -6.84
CA ALA A 291 10.67 2.60 -7.22
C ALA A 291 10.59 2.33 -8.73
N HIS A 292 10.97 3.29 -9.57
CA HIS A 292 10.95 3.09 -11.03
C HIS A 292 12.01 2.11 -11.51
N LEU A 293 13.18 2.06 -10.86
CA LEU A 293 14.19 1.05 -11.13
C LEU A 293 13.67 -0.34 -10.74
N ALA A 294 13.00 -0.50 -9.60
CA ALA A 294 12.35 -1.76 -9.23
C ALA A 294 11.35 -2.23 -10.30
N LEU A 295 10.48 -1.33 -10.75
CA LEU A 295 9.52 -1.60 -11.82
C LEU A 295 10.20 -1.99 -13.14
N ALA A 296 11.28 -1.30 -13.52
CA ALA A 296 12.05 -1.61 -14.72
C ALA A 296 12.72 -2.98 -14.64
N LEU A 297 13.31 -3.33 -13.49
CA LEU A 297 13.95 -4.62 -13.28
C LEU A 297 12.94 -5.78 -13.36
N TRP A 298 11.72 -5.60 -12.86
CA TRP A 298 10.64 -6.57 -13.04
C TRP A 298 10.14 -6.65 -14.48
N ALA A 299 9.92 -5.50 -15.13
CA ALA A 299 9.41 -5.45 -16.51
C ALA A 299 10.37 -6.07 -17.52
N LEU A 300 11.68 -5.94 -17.30
CA LEU A 300 12.72 -6.52 -18.15
C LEU A 300 13.04 -7.98 -17.82
N GLY A 301 12.40 -8.57 -16.79
CA GLY A 301 12.66 -9.95 -16.36
C GLY A 301 14.03 -10.17 -15.73
N VAL A 302 14.76 -9.11 -15.40
CA VAL A 302 16.08 -9.16 -14.73
C VAL A 302 15.92 -9.69 -13.31
N VAL A 303 14.80 -9.34 -12.66
CA VAL A 303 14.31 -9.99 -11.45
C VAL A 303 12.94 -10.55 -11.79
N GLY A 304 12.83 -11.88 -11.90
CA GLY A 304 11.55 -12.54 -12.20
C GLY A 304 10.46 -12.21 -11.17
N LEU A 305 9.20 -12.25 -11.61
CA LEU A 305 8.03 -12.14 -10.72
C LEU A 305 7.63 -13.49 -10.12
N ASP A 306 8.11 -14.60 -10.71
CA ASP A 306 7.78 -15.96 -10.27
C ASP A 306 8.82 -16.49 -9.28
N ALA A 307 8.38 -16.68 -8.03
CA ALA A 307 9.19 -17.13 -6.90
C ALA A 307 9.39 -18.65 -6.81
N ALA A 308 8.86 -19.42 -7.78
CA ALA A 308 8.66 -20.85 -7.62
C ALA A 308 9.96 -21.69 -7.58
N ASP A 309 11.07 -21.20 -8.15
CA ASP A 309 12.32 -21.98 -8.29
C ASP A 309 13.60 -21.21 -7.90
N SER A 310 13.50 -20.12 -7.14
CA SER A 310 14.59 -19.18 -6.96
C SER A 310 15.13 -19.14 -5.52
N GLY A 311 16.45 -19.36 -5.38
CA GLY A 311 17.13 -19.51 -4.09
C GLY A 311 17.08 -18.27 -3.16
N ALA A 312 17.59 -18.42 -1.93
CA ALA A 312 17.46 -17.42 -0.85
C ALA A 312 17.91 -15.98 -1.20
N ALA A 313 18.92 -15.82 -2.07
CA ALA A 313 19.39 -14.50 -2.52
C ALA A 313 18.40 -13.77 -3.43
N PHE A 314 17.62 -14.52 -4.23
CA PHE A 314 16.56 -13.96 -5.07
C PHE A 314 15.40 -13.46 -4.21
N ALA A 315 14.97 -14.28 -3.22
CA ALA A 315 13.93 -13.91 -2.28
C ALA A 315 14.28 -12.61 -1.52
N GLN A 316 15.53 -12.48 -1.07
CA GLN A 316 16.01 -11.27 -0.40
C GLN A 316 15.97 -10.03 -1.31
N THR A 317 16.39 -10.17 -2.58
CA THR A 317 16.35 -9.07 -3.56
C THR A 317 14.91 -8.63 -3.82
N HIS A 318 14.02 -9.59 -4.04
CA HIS A 318 12.61 -9.34 -4.28
C HIS A 318 11.92 -8.67 -3.08
N ASP A 319 12.18 -9.14 -1.86
CA ASP A 319 11.65 -8.52 -0.63
C ASP A 319 12.08 -7.05 -0.48
N VAL A 320 13.34 -6.73 -0.80
CA VAL A 320 13.83 -5.35 -0.75
C VAL A 320 13.14 -4.48 -1.80
N LEU A 321 12.97 -4.96 -3.03
CA LEU A 321 12.25 -4.22 -4.08
C LEU A 321 10.80 -3.93 -3.69
N HIS A 322 10.08 -4.92 -3.15
CA HIS A 322 8.70 -4.73 -2.65
C HIS A 322 8.65 -3.70 -1.52
N ARG A 323 9.61 -3.72 -0.59
CA ARG A 323 9.71 -2.70 0.46
C ARG A 323 9.99 -1.32 -0.11
N LEU A 324 10.97 -1.17 -1.01
CA LEU A 324 11.29 0.13 -1.63
C LEU A 324 10.08 0.73 -2.33
N LEU A 325 9.33 -0.09 -3.07
CA LEU A 325 8.09 0.32 -3.69
C LEU A 325 7.03 0.70 -2.64
N GLN A 326 6.86 -0.08 -1.57
CA GLN A 326 5.94 0.24 -0.49
C GLN A 326 6.25 1.59 0.18
N PHE A 327 7.53 1.89 0.43
CA PHE A 327 7.95 3.19 0.97
C PHE A 327 7.62 4.35 0.03
N TYR A 328 7.78 4.15 -1.28
CA TYR A 328 7.37 5.16 -2.26
C TYR A 328 5.84 5.33 -2.31
N VAL A 329 5.07 4.24 -2.21
CA VAL A 329 3.60 4.32 -2.12
C VAL A 329 3.18 5.06 -0.84
N ALA A 330 3.81 4.78 0.30
CA ALA A 330 3.55 5.51 1.55
C ALA A 330 3.85 7.02 1.38
N TYR A 331 4.96 7.36 0.75
CA TYR A 331 5.27 8.76 0.39
C TYR A 331 4.19 9.39 -0.50
N LEU A 332 3.64 8.66 -1.49
CA LEU A 332 2.55 9.18 -2.34
C LEU A 332 1.28 9.44 -1.54
N ILE A 333 0.97 8.60 -0.55
CA ILE A 333 -0.16 8.80 0.37
C ILE A 333 0.06 10.09 1.17
N ASP A 334 1.23 10.23 1.81
CA ASP A 334 1.56 11.38 2.66
C ASP A 334 1.64 12.70 1.87
N ALA A 335 2.11 12.63 0.61
CA ALA A 335 2.19 13.78 -0.30
C ALA A 335 0.84 14.15 -0.94
N GLY A 336 -0.24 13.40 -0.66
CA GLY A 336 -1.57 13.66 -1.22
C GLY A 336 -1.75 13.25 -2.69
N HIS A 337 -0.83 12.45 -3.24
CA HIS A 337 -0.89 11.94 -4.62
C HIS A 337 -1.67 10.62 -4.71
N GLY A 338 -2.85 10.56 -4.08
CA GLY A 338 -3.66 9.35 -3.94
C GLY A 338 -4.10 8.70 -5.26
N THR A 339 -4.19 9.47 -6.35
CA THR A 339 -4.56 8.95 -7.69
C THR A 339 -3.54 7.97 -8.26
N LEU A 340 -2.27 8.09 -7.85
CA LEU A 340 -1.18 7.23 -8.30
C LEU A 340 -1.04 5.96 -7.45
N VAL A 341 -1.54 5.97 -6.22
CA VAL A 341 -1.36 4.88 -5.25
C VAL A 341 -1.73 3.51 -5.83
N PRO A 342 -2.90 3.32 -6.46
CA PRO A 342 -3.26 1.99 -6.95
C PRO A 342 -2.41 1.52 -8.14
N ALA A 343 -1.93 2.45 -8.98
CA ALA A 343 -1.06 2.14 -10.12
C ALA A 343 0.30 1.61 -9.68
N TYR A 344 0.82 2.04 -8.53
CA TYR A 344 2.05 1.49 -7.96
C TYR A 344 1.75 0.26 -7.07
N ALA A 345 0.64 0.26 -6.33
CA ALA A 345 0.29 -0.83 -5.42
C ALA A 345 -0.01 -2.16 -6.13
N CYS A 346 -0.42 -2.16 -7.40
CA CYS A 346 -0.68 -3.38 -8.16
C CYS A 346 0.56 -4.27 -8.33
N HIS A 347 1.76 -3.69 -8.23
CA HIS A 347 3.03 -4.42 -8.31
C HIS A 347 3.50 -4.99 -6.96
N LEU A 348 2.85 -4.62 -5.85
CA LEU A 348 3.14 -5.19 -4.54
C LEU A 348 2.51 -6.57 -4.40
N ARG A 349 3.13 -7.46 -3.62
CA ARG A 349 2.53 -8.77 -3.24
C ARG A 349 1.21 -8.58 -2.49
N ALA A 350 0.29 -9.52 -2.62
CA ALA A 350 -1.08 -9.45 -2.12
C ALA A 350 -1.18 -8.96 -0.67
N GLY A 351 -0.40 -9.53 0.25
CA GLY A 351 -0.39 -9.12 1.65
C GLY A 351 0.01 -7.66 1.87
N LEU A 352 1.06 -7.19 1.17
CA LEU A 352 1.52 -5.79 1.27
C LEU A 352 0.59 -4.84 0.53
N ARG A 353 0.07 -5.24 -0.63
CA ARG A 353 -0.90 -4.48 -1.41
C ARG A 353 -2.15 -4.21 -0.59
N ARG A 354 -2.77 -5.24 -0.02
CA ARG A 354 -3.97 -5.10 0.84
C ARG A 354 -3.71 -4.27 2.08
N LEU A 355 -2.56 -4.46 2.74
CA LEU A 355 -2.18 -3.63 3.89
C LEU A 355 -2.00 -2.16 3.50
N THR A 356 -1.34 -1.89 2.39
CA THR A 356 -1.06 -0.52 1.90
C THR A 356 -2.34 0.18 1.47
N LEU A 357 -3.23 -0.52 0.76
CA LEU A 357 -4.57 -0.01 0.43
C LEU A 357 -5.41 0.22 1.68
N ALA A 358 -5.37 -0.69 2.66
CA ALA A 358 -6.10 -0.51 3.90
C ALA A 358 -5.66 0.78 4.62
N VAL A 359 -4.36 1.06 4.70
CA VAL A 359 -3.85 2.32 5.29
C VAL A 359 -4.28 3.54 4.47
N PHE A 360 -4.17 3.46 3.14
CA PHE A 360 -4.58 4.55 2.25
C PHE A 360 -6.08 4.87 2.38
N TRP A 361 -6.92 3.85 2.31
CA TRP A 361 -8.37 3.97 2.39
C TRP A 361 -8.85 4.35 3.79
N ASP A 362 -8.22 3.86 4.85
CA ASP A 362 -8.49 4.30 6.23
C ASP A 362 -8.22 5.80 6.39
N GLY A 363 -7.10 6.31 5.82
CA GLY A 363 -6.80 7.74 5.82
C GLY A 363 -7.80 8.63 5.05
N LEU A 364 -8.52 8.05 4.09
CA LEU A 364 -9.62 8.70 3.35
C LEU A 364 -10.97 8.56 4.08
N THR A 365 -11.11 7.58 4.97
CA THR A 365 -12.35 7.26 5.67
C THR A 365 -12.57 8.29 6.79
N ARG A 366 -13.06 9.47 6.40
CA ARG A 366 -13.46 10.54 7.32
C ARG A 366 -14.99 10.64 7.38
N PRO A 367 -15.54 11.13 8.50
CA PRO A 367 -16.96 11.44 8.59
C PRO A 367 -17.32 12.58 7.62
N GLY A 368 -18.48 12.47 6.95
CA GLY A 368 -19.03 13.51 6.06
C GLY A 368 -19.17 13.09 4.58
N ALA A 369 -20.10 13.75 3.87
CA ALA A 369 -20.49 13.42 2.49
C ALA A 369 -19.38 13.69 1.45
N GLU A 370 -18.58 14.75 1.62
CA GLU A 370 -17.44 15.06 0.74
C GLU A 370 -16.38 13.95 0.76
N ALA A 371 -16.25 13.24 1.88
CA ALA A 371 -15.33 12.11 2.01
C ALA A 371 -15.78 10.91 1.15
N VAL A 372 -17.09 10.71 0.93
CA VAL A 372 -17.61 9.58 0.17
C VAL A 372 -17.24 9.66 -1.30
N ALA A 373 -17.25 10.86 -1.90
CA ALA A 373 -16.83 11.06 -3.29
C ALA A 373 -15.34 10.71 -3.48
N ALA A 374 -14.49 11.11 -2.54
CA ALA A 374 -13.08 10.77 -2.54
C ALA A 374 -12.85 9.24 -2.38
N CYS A 375 -13.58 8.60 -1.46
CA CYS A 375 -13.55 7.13 -1.30
C CYS A 375 -13.96 6.42 -2.60
N ARG A 376 -15.07 6.83 -3.22
CA ARG A 376 -15.54 6.25 -4.49
C ARG A 376 -14.50 6.40 -5.59
N SER A 377 -13.92 7.59 -5.74
CA SER A 377 -12.88 7.85 -6.74
C SER A 377 -11.64 6.98 -6.51
N ALA A 378 -11.20 6.83 -5.25
CA ALA A 378 -10.08 5.97 -4.89
C ALA A 378 -10.36 4.48 -5.14
N TYR A 379 -11.58 4.01 -4.85
CA TYR A 379 -11.99 2.63 -5.13
C TYR A 379 -11.97 2.34 -6.64
N LEU A 380 -12.62 3.20 -7.44
CA LEU A 380 -12.68 3.04 -8.89
C LEU A 380 -11.29 3.11 -9.55
N ALA A 381 -10.41 3.97 -9.04
CA ALA A 381 -9.02 4.03 -9.51
C ALA A 381 -8.26 2.73 -9.21
N ALA A 382 -8.51 2.12 -8.05
CA ALA A 382 -7.92 0.83 -7.68
C ALA A 382 -8.47 -0.33 -8.49
N ASP A 383 -9.78 -0.41 -8.66
CA ASP A 383 -10.43 -1.42 -9.48
C ASP A 383 -9.95 -1.36 -10.95
N ALA A 384 -9.87 -0.16 -11.52
CA ALA A 384 -9.34 0.03 -12.88
C ALA A 384 -7.86 -0.36 -12.99
N ALA A 385 -7.03 -0.05 -11.99
CA ALA A 385 -5.62 -0.40 -11.99
C ALA A 385 -5.41 -1.92 -11.87
N PHE A 386 -6.14 -2.59 -10.96
CA PHE A 386 -6.01 -4.03 -10.75
C PHE A 386 -6.60 -4.84 -11.89
N SER A 387 -7.72 -4.39 -12.48
CA SER A 387 -8.28 -5.02 -13.67
C SER A 387 -7.31 -5.00 -14.85
N ARG A 388 -6.56 -3.91 -15.05
CA ARG A 388 -5.49 -3.85 -16.09
C ARG A 388 -4.29 -4.74 -15.77
N TRP A 389 -4.06 -5.04 -14.51
CA TRP A 389 -2.95 -5.86 -14.04
C TRP A 389 -3.35 -7.32 -13.74
N GLN A 390 -4.60 -7.68 -14.02
CA GLN A 390 -5.14 -9.00 -13.77
C GLN A 390 -4.33 -10.07 -14.49
N GLY A 391 -3.99 -11.15 -13.78
CA GLY A 391 -3.19 -12.27 -14.33
C GLY A 391 -1.69 -11.98 -14.43
N ARG A 392 -1.21 -10.83 -13.94
CA ARG A 392 0.22 -10.54 -13.77
C ARG A 392 0.58 -10.59 -12.28
N GLY A 393 1.59 -11.39 -11.92
CA GLY A 393 1.93 -11.62 -10.52
C GLY A 393 0.79 -12.31 -9.77
N ASP A 394 0.45 -11.80 -8.58
CA ASP A 394 -0.59 -12.35 -7.70
C ASP A 394 -1.87 -11.48 -7.64
N VAL A 395 -2.15 -10.69 -8.69
CA VAL A 395 -3.38 -9.89 -8.81
C VAL A 395 -4.49 -10.72 -9.45
N ALA A 396 -5.49 -11.06 -8.64
CA ALA A 396 -6.68 -11.79 -9.06
C ALA A 396 -7.82 -10.86 -9.54
N ALA A 397 -8.83 -11.44 -10.18
CA ALA A 397 -10.09 -10.74 -10.46
C ALA A 397 -10.75 -10.29 -9.15
N GLY A 398 -11.30 -9.08 -9.11
CA GLY A 398 -11.95 -8.55 -7.90
C GLY A 398 -10.97 -8.22 -6.76
N GLU A 399 -9.68 -7.98 -7.03
CA GLU A 399 -8.71 -7.67 -5.97
C GLU A 399 -9.05 -6.39 -5.20
N ALA A 400 -9.68 -5.39 -5.85
CA ALA A 400 -10.18 -4.19 -5.17
C ALA A 400 -11.30 -4.55 -4.17
N ALA A 401 -12.23 -5.39 -4.59
CA ALA A 401 -13.31 -5.88 -3.75
C ALA A 401 -12.78 -6.70 -2.56
N ALA A 402 -11.81 -7.59 -2.79
CA ALA A 402 -11.15 -8.36 -1.75
C ALA A 402 -10.38 -7.48 -0.75
N ALA A 403 -9.76 -6.39 -1.21
CA ALA A 403 -9.14 -5.40 -0.33
C ALA A 403 -10.18 -4.65 0.51
N ALA A 404 -11.34 -4.32 -0.05
CA ALA A 404 -12.41 -3.61 0.66
C ALA A 404 -13.00 -4.49 1.78
N LEU A 405 -13.24 -5.76 1.49
CA LEU A 405 -13.63 -6.75 2.50
C LEU A 405 -12.59 -6.88 3.62
N ALA A 406 -11.29 -6.93 3.26
CA ALA A 406 -10.22 -6.99 4.23
C ALA A 406 -10.15 -5.72 5.12
N LEU A 407 -10.43 -4.54 4.56
CA LEU A 407 -10.52 -3.29 5.30
C LEU A 407 -11.68 -3.32 6.31
N VAL A 408 -12.89 -3.72 5.89
CA VAL A 408 -14.05 -3.81 6.78
C VAL A 408 -13.81 -4.82 7.90
N ALA A 409 -13.27 -6.00 7.58
CA ALA A 409 -12.92 -7.00 8.58
C ALA A 409 -11.85 -6.49 9.56
N ARG A 410 -10.88 -5.71 9.09
CA ARG A 410 -9.87 -5.05 9.94
C ARG A 410 -10.50 -3.97 10.82
N ALA A 411 -11.41 -3.15 10.30
CA ALA A 411 -12.08 -2.10 11.07
C ALA A 411 -12.90 -2.70 12.22
N ARG A 412 -13.62 -3.80 11.97
CA ARG A 412 -14.35 -4.55 13.02
C ARG A 412 -13.42 -5.11 14.10
N ARG A 413 -12.22 -5.55 13.73
CA ARG A 413 -11.21 -6.03 14.67
C ARG A 413 -10.35 -4.95 15.32
N SER A 414 -10.54 -3.69 14.93
CA SER A 414 -9.82 -2.54 15.47
C SER A 414 -10.55 -1.94 16.67
N THR A 415 -9.78 -1.53 17.67
CA THR A 415 -10.24 -0.65 18.76
C THR A 415 -9.98 0.82 18.45
N ALA A 416 -9.10 1.11 17.49
CA ALA A 416 -8.82 2.46 17.03
C ALA A 416 -10.01 2.98 16.19
N GLY A 417 -10.42 4.24 16.44
CA GLY A 417 -11.53 4.91 15.75
C GLY A 417 -12.95 4.55 16.26
N GLY A 418 -13.08 3.47 17.03
CA GLY A 418 -14.30 3.06 17.72
C GLY A 418 -15.51 2.77 16.81
N PRO A 419 -16.74 2.86 17.35
CA PRO A 419 -17.97 2.49 16.63
C PRO A 419 -18.18 3.25 15.31
N GLY A 420 -17.86 4.54 15.27
CA GLY A 420 -18.03 5.38 14.09
C GLY A 420 -17.15 4.96 12.91
N ALA A 421 -15.87 4.67 13.17
CA ALA A 421 -14.95 4.22 12.12
C ALA A 421 -15.40 2.90 11.47
N ARG A 422 -16.06 2.02 12.23
CA ARG A 422 -16.61 0.76 11.71
C ARG A 422 -17.81 0.96 10.81
N ALA A 423 -18.73 1.82 11.23
CA ALA A 423 -19.84 2.24 10.39
C ALA A 423 -19.32 2.86 9.09
N ASP A 424 -18.34 3.76 9.19
CA ASP A 424 -17.75 4.45 8.05
C ASP A 424 -17.06 3.50 7.06
N ALA A 425 -16.41 2.43 7.53
CA ALA A 425 -15.73 1.46 6.67
C ALA A 425 -16.68 0.70 5.73
N LEU A 426 -17.95 0.51 6.09
CA LEU A 426 -18.92 -0.21 5.24
C LEU A 426 -19.17 0.45 3.89
N ARG A 427 -18.92 1.78 3.78
CA ARG A 427 -19.08 2.51 2.50
C ARG A 427 -18.26 1.91 1.36
N TRP A 428 -17.12 1.30 1.67
CA TRP A 428 -16.22 0.72 0.66
C TRP A 428 -16.86 -0.47 -0.08
N LEU A 429 -17.76 -1.22 0.57
CA LEU A 429 -18.48 -2.32 -0.06
C LEU A 429 -19.62 -1.84 -0.97
N ALA A 430 -20.13 -0.62 -0.73
CA ALA A 430 -21.23 -0.05 -1.51
C ALA A 430 -20.82 0.45 -2.90
N PHE A 431 -19.52 0.54 -3.20
CA PHE A 431 -19.02 1.02 -4.49
C PHE A 431 -19.00 -0.04 -5.58
N ASP A 432 -19.21 -1.31 -5.22
CA ASP A 432 -19.18 -2.44 -6.14
C ASP A 432 -20.47 -3.24 -6.08
N ARG A 433 -21.08 -3.47 -7.24
CA ARG A 433 -22.31 -4.27 -7.35
C ARG A 433 -22.06 -5.74 -6.97
N ALA A 434 -20.85 -6.26 -7.19
CA ALA A 434 -20.52 -7.63 -6.83
C ALA A 434 -20.49 -7.86 -5.31
N LEU A 435 -20.32 -6.80 -4.52
CA LEU A 435 -20.23 -6.86 -3.06
C LEU A 435 -21.57 -6.62 -2.34
N ARG A 436 -22.70 -6.63 -3.04
CA ARG A 436 -24.01 -6.32 -2.41
C ARG A 436 -24.38 -7.29 -1.30
N HIS A 437 -24.21 -8.59 -1.52
CA HIS A 437 -24.48 -9.59 -0.48
C HIS A 437 -23.52 -9.45 0.71
N ASP A 438 -22.24 -9.20 0.45
CA ASP A 438 -21.26 -8.93 1.49
C ASP A 438 -21.58 -7.64 2.27
N LEU A 439 -22.04 -6.58 1.59
CA LEU A 439 -22.45 -5.34 2.22
C LEU A 439 -23.60 -5.59 3.19
N VAL A 440 -24.65 -6.31 2.77
CA VAL A 440 -25.78 -6.66 3.66
C VAL A 440 -25.29 -7.47 4.85
N ALA A 441 -24.52 -8.53 4.62
CA ALA A 441 -24.02 -9.39 5.69
C ALA A 441 -23.13 -8.64 6.69
N GLN A 442 -22.20 -7.81 6.21
CA GLN A 442 -21.34 -7.00 7.08
C GLN A 442 -22.11 -5.87 7.77
N ALA A 443 -23.10 -5.25 7.10
CA ALA A 443 -23.95 -4.23 7.70
C ALA A 443 -24.79 -4.79 8.85
N LEU A 444 -25.37 -5.98 8.69
CA LEU A 444 -26.10 -6.67 9.76
C LEU A 444 -25.18 -7.03 10.93
N ALA A 445 -24.00 -7.60 10.65
CA ALA A 445 -23.04 -7.93 11.70
C ALA A 445 -22.61 -6.68 12.50
N VAL A 446 -22.32 -5.57 11.80
CA VAL A 446 -21.98 -4.30 12.44
C VAL A 446 -23.19 -3.70 13.18
N ALA A 447 -24.40 -3.76 12.62
CA ALA A 447 -25.61 -3.25 13.27
C ALA A 447 -25.87 -3.95 14.61
N ARG A 448 -25.73 -5.29 14.66
CA ARG A 448 -25.84 -6.08 15.89
C ARG A 448 -24.78 -5.67 16.93
N GLU A 449 -23.52 -5.49 16.52
CA GLU A 449 -22.45 -4.98 17.40
C GLU A 449 -22.75 -3.56 17.92
N LEU A 450 -23.18 -2.66 17.04
CA LEU A 450 -23.48 -1.26 17.37
C LEU A 450 -24.68 -1.13 18.29
N ALA A 451 -25.72 -1.96 18.12
CA ALA A 451 -26.90 -1.96 18.97
C ALA A 451 -26.54 -2.32 20.43
N LEU A 452 -25.56 -3.20 20.59
CA LEU A 452 -25.00 -3.67 21.85
C LEU A 452 -23.82 -2.81 22.37
N GLY A 453 -23.36 -1.82 21.59
CA GLY A 453 -22.22 -0.95 21.87
C GLY A 453 -22.54 0.27 22.77
N GLY A 454 -23.68 0.26 23.46
CA GLY A 454 -24.14 1.38 24.29
C GLY A 454 -24.42 2.66 23.48
N GLY A 455 -24.35 3.84 24.12
CA GLY A 455 -24.72 5.11 23.47
C GLY A 455 -23.81 5.54 22.31
N ALA A 456 -22.52 5.14 22.32
CA ALA A 456 -21.62 5.39 21.20
C ALA A 456 -21.97 4.51 19.99
N GLY A 457 -22.33 3.24 20.25
CA GLY A 457 -22.82 2.31 19.24
C GLY A 457 -24.14 2.78 18.62
N ALA A 458 -25.10 3.23 19.43
CA ALA A 458 -26.38 3.77 18.96
C ALA A 458 -26.21 4.95 17.98
N ARG A 459 -25.38 5.94 18.33
CA ARG A 459 -25.07 7.07 17.44
C ARG A 459 -24.38 6.65 16.15
N ALA A 460 -23.45 5.70 16.22
CA ALA A 460 -22.79 5.18 15.03
C ALA A 460 -23.75 4.38 14.14
N GLY A 461 -24.71 3.64 14.72
CA GLY A 461 -25.75 2.94 13.97
C GLY A 461 -26.71 3.91 13.27
N ALA A 462 -27.12 4.98 13.96
CA ALA A 462 -27.93 6.04 13.36
C ALA A 462 -27.18 6.72 12.20
N ALA A 463 -25.88 7.01 12.37
CA ALA A 463 -25.06 7.56 11.29
C ALA A 463 -24.87 6.57 10.13
N LEU A 464 -24.71 5.27 10.42
CA LEU A 464 -24.55 4.22 9.41
C LEU A 464 -25.73 4.23 8.43
N PHE A 465 -26.95 4.12 8.97
CA PHE A 465 -28.16 3.98 8.17
C PHE A 465 -28.72 5.31 7.67
N GLY A 466 -28.56 6.39 8.43
CA GLY A 466 -29.08 7.71 8.05
C GLY A 466 -28.17 8.54 7.13
N ALA A 467 -26.85 8.28 7.13
CA ALA A 467 -25.90 9.12 6.38
C ALA A 467 -24.86 8.32 5.58
N VAL A 468 -24.21 7.32 6.18
CA VAL A 468 -23.07 6.63 5.55
C VAL A 468 -23.51 5.79 4.36
N LEU A 469 -24.43 4.85 4.56
CA LEU A 469 -24.91 3.98 3.48
C LEU A 469 -25.69 4.76 2.41
N PRO A 470 -26.64 5.66 2.75
CA PRO A 470 -27.34 6.43 1.73
C PRO A 470 -26.40 7.26 0.84
N ALA A 471 -25.38 7.91 1.42
CA ALA A 471 -24.39 8.65 0.65
C ALA A 471 -23.51 7.74 -0.23
N ALA A 472 -23.14 6.56 0.27
CA ALA A 472 -22.31 5.60 -0.46
C ALA A 472 -23.09 4.88 -1.59
N LEU A 473 -24.38 4.64 -1.41
CA LEU A 473 -25.27 4.05 -2.40
C LEU A 473 -25.76 5.08 -3.42
N GLY A 474 -25.84 6.36 -3.03
CA GLY A 474 -26.39 7.44 -3.87
C GLY A 474 -27.92 7.45 -3.91
N ALA A 475 -28.57 6.75 -2.98
CA ALA A 475 -30.02 6.64 -2.85
C ALA A 475 -30.39 6.45 -1.37
N PRO A 476 -31.63 6.78 -0.95
CA PRO A 476 -32.15 6.36 0.35
C PRO A 476 -32.00 4.84 0.54
N LEU A 477 -31.73 4.41 1.77
CA LEU A 477 -31.55 2.99 2.07
C LEU A 477 -32.81 2.17 1.76
N GLU A 478 -33.98 2.73 2.05
CA GLU A 478 -35.28 2.08 1.79
C GLU A 478 -35.46 1.78 0.30
N ASP A 479 -35.22 2.77 -0.57
CA ASP A 479 -35.30 2.62 -2.02
C ASP A 479 -34.30 1.57 -2.52
N TRP A 480 -33.11 1.51 -1.93
CA TRP A 480 -32.09 0.52 -2.28
C TRP A 480 -32.48 -0.90 -1.84
N VAL A 481 -33.01 -1.06 -0.63
CA VAL A 481 -33.49 -2.35 -0.11
C VAL A 481 -34.66 -2.84 -0.96
N GLU A 482 -35.61 -1.96 -1.31
CA GLU A 482 -36.73 -2.32 -2.16
C GLU A 482 -36.27 -2.71 -3.57
N GLY A 483 -35.29 -1.98 -4.12
CA GLY A 483 -34.64 -2.35 -5.39
C GLY A 483 -33.99 -3.74 -5.36
N LEU A 484 -33.38 -4.14 -4.23
CA LEU A 484 -32.85 -5.49 -4.08
C LEU A 484 -33.93 -6.56 -3.95
N ARG A 485 -35.05 -6.26 -3.28
CA ARG A 485 -36.20 -7.19 -3.21
C ARG A 485 -36.80 -7.42 -4.59
N ASP A 486 -36.96 -6.34 -5.35
CA ASP A 486 -37.41 -6.37 -6.73
C ASP A 486 -36.46 -7.18 -7.64
N GLU A 487 -35.14 -7.00 -7.49
CA GLU A 487 -34.15 -7.79 -8.22
C GLU A 487 -34.24 -9.28 -7.85
N ALA A 488 -34.31 -9.61 -6.55
CA ALA A 488 -34.45 -10.98 -6.09
C ALA A 488 -35.77 -11.64 -6.55
N ALA A 489 -36.87 -10.89 -6.60
CA ALA A 489 -38.14 -11.37 -7.11
C ALA A 489 -38.08 -11.67 -8.62
N ARG A 490 -37.42 -10.83 -9.41
CA ARG A 490 -37.23 -11.07 -10.86
C ARG A 490 -36.32 -12.26 -11.15
N GLU A 491 -35.24 -12.41 -10.40
CA GLU A 491 -34.33 -13.56 -10.51
C GLU A 491 -35.09 -14.87 -10.21
N ALA A 492 -35.94 -14.86 -9.18
CA ALA A 492 -36.80 -16.00 -8.87
C ALA A 492 -37.83 -16.28 -9.99
N GLU A 493 -38.38 -15.26 -10.65
CA GLU A 493 -39.31 -15.45 -11.78
C GLU A 493 -38.61 -16.03 -13.02
N ASP A 494 -37.38 -15.61 -13.34
CA ASP A 494 -36.62 -16.08 -14.52
C ASP A 494 -36.08 -17.52 -14.37
N GLU A 495 -35.80 -17.99 -13.15
CA GLU A 495 -35.21 -19.32 -12.88
C GLU A 495 -36.25 -20.44 -12.67
N THR A 496 -37.54 -20.12 -12.49
CA THR A 496 -38.65 -21.08 -12.28
C THR A 496 -38.93 -22.07 -13.43
N MET A 497 -38.04 -22.20 -14.41
CA MET A 497 -38.16 -23.25 -15.43
C MET A 497 -37.55 -24.61 -15.07
N ASP A 498 -36.63 -24.77 -14.08
CA ASP A 498 -35.96 -26.07 -13.90
C ASP A 498 -35.57 -26.57 -12.46
N THR A 499 -35.72 -25.84 -11.33
CA THR A 499 -35.22 -26.35 -10.01
C THR A 499 -36.01 -25.93 -8.73
N GLU A 500 -37.19 -26.51 -8.48
CA GLU A 500 -38.13 -26.12 -7.39
C GLU A 500 -37.66 -26.26 -5.92
N VAL A 501 -36.56 -26.95 -5.57
CA VAL A 501 -36.27 -27.34 -4.15
C VAL A 501 -35.09 -26.61 -3.49
N LEU A 502 -34.13 -26.07 -4.25
CA LEU A 502 -32.97 -25.33 -3.70
C LEU A 502 -33.17 -23.80 -3.70
N GLU A 503 -34.03 -23.29 -4.57
CA GLU A 503 -34.27 -21.86 -4.79
C GLU A 503 -35.14 -21.23 -3.67
N GLU A 504 -36.11 -21.98 -3.15
CA GLU A 504 -36.97 -21.50 -2.06
C GLU A 504 -36.17 -21.20 -0.77
N SER A 505 -35.03 -21.87 -0.57
CA SER A 505 -34.19 -21.65 0.62
C SER A 505 -33.30 -20.40 0.51
N THR A 506 -32.72 -20.12 -0.66
CA THR A 506 -31.79 -18.97 -0.84
C THR A 506 -32.53 -17.64 -0.95
N SER A 507 -33.66 -17.61 -1.68
CA SER A 507 -34.53 -16.43 -1.76
C SER A 507 -35.09 -16.03 -0.38
N ASN A 508 -35.47 -17.01 0.44
CA ASN A 508 -35.93 -16.76 1.81
C ASN A 508 -34.83 -16.19 2.74
N ILE A 509 -33.57 -16.63 2.58
CA ILE A 509 -32.45 -16.08 3.36
C ILE A 509 -32.18 -14.62 2.99
N ALA A 510 -32.12 -14.30 1.70
CA ALA A 510 -31.91 -12.93 1.23
C ALA A 510 -33.03 -12.00 1.71
N GLN A 511 -34.28 -12.41 1.58
CA GLN A 511 -35.43 -11.63 2.05
C GLN A 511 -35.39 -11.40 3.57
N ARG A 512 -35.01 -12.43 4.35
CA ARG A 512 -34.83 -12.33 5.80
C ARG A 512 -33.76 -11.30 6.16
N GLN A 513 -32.61 -11.34 5.50
CA GLN A 513 -31.52 -10.38 5.73
C GLN A 513 -31.92 -8.94 5.37
N LEU A 514 -32.67 -8.74 4.27
CA LEU A 514 -33.17 -7.43 3.88
C LEU A 514 -34.22 -6.89 4.87
N ASN A 515 -35.10 -7.75 5.38
CA ASN A 515 -36.06 -7.38 6.43
C ASN A 515 -35.35 -7.01 7.74
N GLU A 516 -34.33 -7.77 8.12
CA GLU A 516 -33.52 -7.46 9.31
C GLU A 516 -32.77 -6.12 9.12
N LEU A 517 -32.27 -5.84 7.92
CA LEU A 517 -31.57 -4.59 7.64
C LEU A 517 -32.51 -3.38 7.77
N ALA A 518 -33.73 -3.49 7.21
CA ALA A 518 -34.76 -2.47 7.33
C ALA A 518 -35.18 -2.27 8.80
N MET A 519 -35.32 -3.36 9.56
CA MET A 519 -35.58 -3.31 11.00
C MET A 519 -34.46 -2.56 11.73
N TRP A 520 -33.19 -2.88 11.49
CA TRP A 520 -32.08 -2.20 12.15
C TRP A 520 -32.04 -0.71 11.79
N SER A 521 -32.34 -0.35 10.54
CA SER A 521 -32.47 1.05 10.12
C SER A 521 -33.52 1.78 10.96
N ALA A 522 -34.74 1.23 11.04
CA ALA A 522 -35.83 1.80 11.83
C ALA A 522 -35.48 1.86 13.33
N TYR A 523 -34.83 0.81 13.86
CA TYR A 523 -34.39 0.75 15.24
C TYR A 523 -33.47 1.92 15.61
N PHE A 524 -32.42 2.15 14.81
CA PHE A 524 -31.46 3.23 15.09
C PHE A 524 -32.02 4.62 14.82
N GLU A 525 -32.94 4.76 13.87
CA GLU A 525 -33.66 6.01 13.64
C GLU A 525 -34.52 6.38 14.86
N LEU A 526 -35.32 5.44 15.37
CA LEU A 526 -36.13 5.65 16.57
C LEU A 526 -35.28 5.94 17.81
N ASP A 527 -34.13 5.26 17.93
CA ASP A 527 -33.14 5.50 18.98
C ASP A 527 -32.64 6.95 18.95
N ALA A 528 -32.24 7.44 17.78
CA ALA A 528 -31.73 8.79 17.58
C ALA A 528 -32.81 9.86 17.82
N LEU A 529 -34.01 9.68 17.25
CA LEU A 529 -35.13 10.61 17.43
C LEU A 529 -35.53 10.73 18.90
N PHE A 530 -35.51 9.63 19.65
CA PHE A 530 -35.77 9.66 21.08
C PHE A 530 -34.70 10.43 21.86
N GLU A 531 -33.42 10.22 21.58
CA GLU A 531 -32.33 10.95 22.27
C GLU A 531 -32.40 12.46 21.99
N GLU A 532 -32.67 12.86 20.74
CA GLU A 532 -32.87 14.26 20.36
C GLU A 532 -34.07 14.88 21.08
N TRP A 533 -35.19 14.18 21.10
CA TRP A 533 -36.41 14.62 21.79
C TRP A 533 -36.19 14.69 23.31
N GLN A 534 -35.53 13.69 23.89
CA GLN A 534 -35.27 13.61 25.33
C GLN A 534 -34.35 14.74 25.80
N ALA A 535 -33.33 15.09 25.01
CA ALA A 535 -32.47 16.24 25.31
C ALA A 535 -33.28 17.55 25.37
N ALA A 536 -34.13 17.79 24.37
CA ALA A 536 -35.00 18.98 24.34
C ALA A 536 -36.01 18.99 25.50
N TYR A 537 -36.54 17.83 25.88
CA TYR A 537 -37.43 17.67 27.04
C TYR A 537 -36.71 17.96 28.37
N LEU A 538 -35.48 17.46 28.55
CA LEU A 538 -34.70 17.67 29.76
C LEU A 538 -34.30 19.13 29.95
N ASP A 539 -33.99 19.85 28.88
CA ASP A 539 -33.74 21.30 28.92
C ASP A 539 -34.97 22.06 29.44
N VAL A 540 -36.15 21.69 28.95
CA VAL A 540 -37.44 22.23 29.38
C VAL A 540 -37.73 21.91 30.85
N ARG A 541 -37.53 20.66 31.26
CA ARG A 541 -37.76 20.20 32.65
C ARG A 541 -36.79 20.84 33.64
N GLY A 542 -35.53 21.03 33.24
CA GLY A 542 -34.50 21.71 34.04
C GLY A 542 -34.77 23.20 34.21
N ALA A 543 -35.32 23.86 33.19
CA ALA A 543 -35.73 25.26 33.30
C ALA A 543 -36.91 25.45 34.29
N GLY A 544 -37.86 24.52 34.32
CA GLY A 544 -39.03 24.60 35.20
C GLY A 544 -38.77 24.32 36.68
N THR A 545 -37.65 23.67 37.04
CA THR A 545 -37.31 23.31 38.44
C THR A 545 -36.44 24.35 39.15
N ARG A 546 -35.97 25.38 38.46
CA ARG A 546 -35.04 26.40 39.00
C ARG A 546 -35.74 27.55 39.76
N VAL A 547 -37.04 27.46 39.99
CA VAL A 547 -37.86 28.58 40.53
C VAL A 547 -38.06 28.54 42.06
N ASP A 548 -37.77 27.44 42.77
CA ASP A 548 -38.28 27.28 44.16
C ASP A 548 -37.26 27.34 45.32
N ASN A 549 -36.05 27.90 45.16
CA ASN A 549 -35.05 27.90 46.25
C ASN A 549 -34.58 29.25 46.80
N GLU A 550 -35.08 30.38 46.30
CA GLU A 550 -34.88 31.66 46.98
C GLU A 550 -36.25 32.28 47.23
N GLY A 551 -36.70 32.18 48.48
CA GLY A 551 -37.96 32.75 48.92
C GLY A 551 -37.91 34.27 48.85
N GLU A 552 -38.36 34.81 47.71
CA GLU A 552 -38.84 36.17 47.59
C GLU A 552 -39.89 36.20 46.48
N ASP A 553 -41.04 36.81 46.78
CA ASP A 553 -42.18 36.99 45.89
C ASP A 553 -41.73 37.56 44.53
N VAL A 554 -41.75 36.73 43.48
CA VAL A 554 -41.61 37.18 42.09
C VAL A 554 -42.78 36.63 41.28
N ASP A 555 -43.49 37.57 40.65
CA ASP A 555 -44.63 37.39 39.76
C ASP A 555 -44.47 36.23 38.77
N ALA A 556 -45.45 35.32 38.78
CA ALA A 556 -46.07 34.45 37.76
C ALA A 556 -45.49 34.25 36.32
N GLY A 557 -44.22 34.55 36.01
CA GLY A 557 -43.70 34.59 34.64
C GLY A 557 -42.66 33.53 34.27
N GLY A 558 -42.18 32.73 35.21
CA GLY A 558 -41.05 31.79 35.00
C GLY A 558 -41.42 30.41 34.43
N GLY A 559 -42.66 30.20 33.98
CA GLY A 559 -43.08 28.95 33.37
C GLY A 559 -42.46 28.76 31.98
N VAL A 560 -42.10 27.52 31.64
CA VAL A 560 -41.73 27.17 30.26
C VAL A 560 -42.85 27.65 29.32
N PRO A 561 -42.55 28.37 28.22
CA PRO A 561 -43.58 28.88 27.34
C PRO A 561 -44.51 27.75 26.85
N PRO A 562 -45.84 27.89 26.94
CA PRO A 562 -46.79 26.85 26.52
C PRO A 562 -46.59 26.39 25.07
N ALA A 563 -46.04 27.25 24.21
CA ALA A 563 -45.69 26.93 22.83
C ALA A 563 -44.56 25.88 22.73
N VAL A 564 -43.56 25.94 23.62
CA VAL A 564 -42.44 24.98 23.65
C VAL A 564 -42.93 23.61 24.11
N CYS A 565 -43.75 23.56 25.17
CA CYS A 565 -44.37 22.31 25.63
C CYS A 565 -45.25 21.69 24.53
N ARG A 566 -46.04 22.51 23.82
CA ARG A 566 -46.85 22.05 22.69
C ARG A 566 -45.98 21.47 21.56
N GLY A 567 -44.89 22.15 21.20
CA GLY A 567 -43.97 21.65 20.18
C GLY A 567 -43.34 20.29 20.56
N LEU A 568 -42.94 20.11 21.82
CA LEU A 568 -42.45 18.81 22.30
C LEU A 568 -43.52 17.71 22.25
N VAL A 569 -44.78 18.04 22.56
CA VAL A 569 -45.89 17.08 22.44
C VAL A 569 -46.16 16.72 20.98
N GLU A 570 -46.18 17.70 20.08
CA GLU A 570 -46.38 17.51 18.64
C GLU A 570 -45.29 16.62 18.01
N GLN A 571 -44.06 16.69 18.51
CA GLN A 571 -42.95 15.82 18.09
C GLN A 571 -42.96 14.45 18.78
N GLY A 572 -43.29 14.41 20.06
CA GLY A 572 -43.22 13.19 20.86
C GLY A 572 -44.35 12.20 20.57
N LEU A 573 -45.53 12.66 20.15
CA LEU A 573 -46.66 11.79 19.83
C LEU A 573 -46.40 10.86 18.62
N PRO A 574 -45.95 11.36 17.45
CA PRO A 574 -45.54 10.50 16.34
C PRO A 574 -44.43 9.51 16.73
N LEU A 575 -43.45 9.96 17.50
CA LEU A 575 -42.35 9.11 17.97
C LEU A 575 -42.85 7.99 18.89
N LEU A 576 -43.76 8.31 19.83
CA LEU A 576 -44.39 7.30 20.69
C LEU A 576 -45.16 6.28 19.86
N GLY A 577 -45.95 6.76 18.89
CA GLY A 577 -46.66 5.90 17.94
C GLY A 577 -45.73 4.97 17.18
N ALA A 578 -44.62 5.48 16.65
CA ALA A 578 -43.64 4.68 15.92
C ALA A 578 -42.94 3.64 16.82
N LEU A 579 -42.57 4.01 18.06
CA LEU A 579 -42.03 3.07 19.05
C LEU A 579 -43.03 1.97 19.40
N THR A 580 -44.31 2.30 19.62
CA THR A 580 -45.34 1.31 19.93
C THR A 580 -45.63 0.39 18.75
N LEU A 581 -45.62 0.91 17.53
CA LEU A 581 -45.77 0.11 16.31
C LEU A 581 -44.61 -0.87 16.16
N PHE A 582 -43.37 -0.41 16.33
CA PHE A 582 -42.18 -1.26 16.27
C PHE A 582 -42.21 -2.40 17.31
N LEU A 583 -42.67 -2.11 18.54
CA LEU A 583 -42.83 -3.12 19.59
C LEU A 583 -43.95 -4.11 19.26
N ARG A 584 -45.09 -3.62 18.75
CA ARG A 584 -46.27 -4.44 18.43
C ARG A 584 -46.04 -5.37 17.26
N ASP A 585 -45.32 -4.89 16.25
CA ASP A 585 -45.05 -5.67 15.04
C ASP A 585 -43.96 -6.73 15.28
N GLY A 586 -43.44 -6.83 16.52
CA GLY A 586 -42.48 -7.87 16.91
C GLY A 586 -41.20 -7.81 16.10
N CYS A 587 -40.76 -6.62 15.69
CA CYS A 587 -39.70 -6.50 14.68
C CYS A 587 -38.41 -7.21 15.11
N LEU A 588 -38.08 -7.19 16.42
CA LEU A 588 -36.92 -7.89 16.98
C LEU A 588 -37.13 -9.40 17.15
N ASP A 589 -38.36 -9.90 17.15
CA ASP A 589 -38.68 -11.33 17.35
C ASP A 589 -38.15 -12.16 16.16
N VAL A 590 -38.04 -11.54 14.97
CA VAL A 590 -37.39 -12.10 13.77
C VAL A 590 -35.95 -12.57 14.04
N LEU A 591 -35.23 -11.93 14.97
CA LEU A 591 -33.88 -12.31 15.37
C LEU A 591 -33.82 -13.61 16.19
N VAL A 592 -34.93 -13.98 16.83
CA VAL A 592 -35.04 -15.10 17.75
C VAL A 592 -35.66 -16.33 17.08
N ASP A 593 -36.60 -16.11 16.16
CA ASP A 593 -37.31 -17.15 15.41
C ASP A 593 -36.47 -17.74 14.26
N SER A 594 -35.56 -16.95 13.69
CA SER A 594 -34.61 -17.39 12.65
C SER A 594 -33.70 -18.56 13.07
N ALA A 595 -33.54 -18.77 14.38
CA ALA A 595 -32.73 -19.82 14.98
C ALA A 595 -33.43 -21.19 15.15
N GLY A 596 -34.76 -21.23 15.04
CA GLY A 596 -35.56 -22.43 15.35
C GLY A 596 -35.62 -23.47 14.23
N ASP A 597 -35.37 -23.06 12.98
CA ASP A 597 -35.71 -23.84 11.78
C ASP A 597 -34.50 -24.38 10.99
N GLU A 598 -33.26 -24.29 11.49
CA GLU A 598 -32.08 -24.91 10.84
C GLU A 598 -32.01 -26.44 11.02
N GLY A 599 -33.14 -27.11 10.83
CA GLY A 599 -33.19 -28.54 10.55
C GLY A 599 -32.93 -28.79 9.06
N ALA A 600 -31.73 -29.30 8.74
CA ALA A 600 -31.47 -30.27 7.66
C ALA A 600 -30.85 -29.87 6.30
N ALA A 601 -30.31 -28.65 6.05
CA ALA A 601 -29.72 -28.37 4.72
C ALA A 601 -28.29 -27.78 4.65
N SER A 602 -27.67 -27.34 5.75
CA SER A 602 -26.24 -26.98 5.75
C SER A 602 -25.48 -27.93 6.69
N GLY A 603 -24.32 -28.41 6.24
CA GLY A 603 -23.53 -29.39 6.98
C GLY A 603 -23.20 -28.89 8.39
N VAL A 604 -23.82 -29.53 9.39
CA VAL A 604 -23.47 -29.60 10.82
C VAL A 604 -22.66 -28.39 11.36
N PRO A 605 -23.25 -27.46 12.12
CA PRO A 605 -22.44 -26.66 13.03
C PRO A 605 -21.97 -27.57 14.17
N ALA A 606 -20.64 -27.66 14.35
CA ALA A 606 -20.04 -28.17 15.57
C ALA A 606 -20.61 -27.40 16.80
N PRO A 607 -20.57 -27.94 18.03
CA PRO A 607 -20.91 -27.18 19.24
C PRO A 607 -20.16 -25.84 19.21
N GLY A 608 -20.91 -24.75 19.06
CA GLY A 608 -20.37 -23.46 18.64
C GLY A 608 -19.88 -22.65 19.83
N GLU A 609 -18.56 -22.48 19.94
CA GLU A 609 -17.95 -21.51 20.83
C GLU A 609 -18.43 -20.11 20.45
N ALA A 610 -19.05 -19.38 21.37
CA ALA A 610 -19.43 -17.99 21.18
C ALA A 610 -18.37 -17.08 21.83
N ALA A 611 -17.71 -16.24 21.03
CA ALA A 611 -16.71 -15.29 21.50
C ALA A 611 -17.26 -13.85 21.44
N VAL A 612 -17.24 -13.16 22.58
CA VAL A 612 -17.69 -11.77 22.72
C VAL A 612 -16.58 -10.93 23.34
N VAL A 613 -16.20 -9.86 22.67
CA VAL A 613 -15.27 -8.86 23.20
C VAL A 613 -16.05 -7.69 23.79
N LEU A 614 -15.72 -7.35 25.02
CA LEU A 614 -16.41 -6.36 25.86
C LEU A 614 -15.48 -5.22 26.26
N ALA A 615 -16.08 -4.04 26.40
CA ALA A 615 -15.49 -2.83 26.96
C ALA A 615 -16.31 -2.34 28.16
N PRO A 616 -15.71 -1.61 29.12
CA PRO A 616 -16.47 -0.93 30.16
C PRO A 616 -17.48 0.05 29.56
N GLY A 617 -18.65 0.18 30.16
CA GLY A 617 -19.64 1.18 29.78
C GLY A 617 -19.13 2.59 30.09
N GLY A 618 -19.25 3.50 29.12
CA GLY A 618 -18.85 4.89 29.29
C GLY A 618 -18.56 5.60 27.98
N VAL A 619 -18.30 6.90 28.06
CA VAL A 619 -17.88 7.72 26.92
C VAL A 619 -16.36 7.78 26.90
N ALA A 620 -15.74 7.20 25.88
CA ALA A 620 -14.30 7.34 25.68
C ALA A 620 -13.97 8.69 25.03
N PRO A 621 -12.76 9.23 25.27
CA PRO A 621 -12.27 10.39 24.53
C PRO A 621 -12.10 10.05 23.04
N ALA A 622 -12.40 11.00 22.16
CA ALA A 622 -12.17 10.93 20.72
C ALA A 622 -12.83 9.75 19.97
N GLY A 623 -13.95 9.21 20.49
CA GLY A 623 -14.77 8.24 19.78
C GLY A 623 -14.22 6.80 19.74
N ALA A 624 -13.11 6.50 20.44
CA ALA A 624 -12.58 5.14 20.57
C ALA A 624 -13.44 4.26 21.51
N PHE A 625 -13.17 2.96 21.59
CA PHE A 625 -13.73 2.13 22.67
C PHE A 625 -13.01 2.44 23.99
N PRO A 626 -13.75 2.58 25.11
CA PRO A 626 -13.11 2.77 26.41
C PRO A 626 -12.37 1.48 26.82
N ALA A 627 -11.15 1.61 27.31
CA ALA A 627 -10.38 0.47 27.83
C ALA A 627 -10.63 0.28 29.34
N PHE A 628 -10.51 -0.94 29.85
CA PHE A 628 -10.62 -1.19 31.28
C PHE A 628 -9.53 -0.43 32.08
N PRO A 629 -9.87 0.22 33.20
CA PRO A 629 -8.91 0.98 33.99
C PRO A 629 -7.88 0.04 34.63
N GLY A 630 -6.60 0.42 34.60
CA GLY A 630 -5.51 -0.40 35.15
C GLY A 630 -4.95 -1.45 34.18
N GLY A 631 -5.26 -1.36 32.88
CA GLY A 631 -4.69 -2.22 31.85
C GLY A 631 -5.09 -3.69 32.03
N GLU A 632 -4.16 -4.62 31.82
CA GLU A 632 -4.41 -6.06 31.96
C GLU A 632 -4.94 -6.47 33.34
N ALA A 633 -4.51 -5.79 34.40
CA ALA A 633 -5.00 -6.08 35.75
C ALA A 633 -6.48 -5.70 35.91
N GLY A 634 -6.90 -4.60 35.26
CA GLY A 634 -8.30 -4.19 35.18
C GLY A 634 -9.15 -5.20 34.42
N VAL A 635 -8.67 -5.63 33.25
CA VAL A 635 -9.33 -6.64 32.43
C VAL A 635 -9.50 -7.96 33.18
N ARG A 636 -8.44 -8.44 33.85
CA ARG A 636 -8.49 -9.68 34.64
C ARG A 636 -9.52 -9.59 35.76
N ARG A 637 -9.53 -8.49 36.50
CA ARG A 637 -10.50 -8.26 37.58
C ARG A 637 -11.94 -8.22 37.06
N ALA A 638 -12.17 -7.58 35.91
CA ALA A 638 -13.49 -7.56 35.28
C ALA A 638 -13.92 -8.98 34.84
N GLY A 639 -13.00 -9.75 34.26
CA GLY A 639 -13.25 -11.16 33.90
C GLY A 639 -13.58 -12.05 35.10
N GLU A 640 -12.85 -11.92 36.21
CA GLU A 640 -13.12 -12.65 37.45
C GLU A 640 -14.50 -12.32 38.03
N LEU A 641 -14.88 -11.04 38.05
CA LEU A 641 -16.20 -10.61 38.51
C LEU A 641 -17.32 -11.13 37.60
N LEU A 642 -17.13 -11.05 36.28
CA LEU A 642 -18.08 -11.56 35.31
C LEU A 642 -18.27 -13.07 35.48
N LEU A 643 -17.18 -13.84 35.54
CA LEU A 643 -17.23 -15.30 35.73
C LEU A 643 -17.88 -15.68 37.06
N ALA A 644 -17.64 -14.93 38.14
CA ALA A 644 -18.30 -15.15 39.43
C ALA A 644 -19.82 -14.91 39.34
N GLY A 645 -20.27 -14.00 38.49
CA GLY A 645 -21.68 -13.72 38.23
C GLY A 645 -22.37 -14.74 37.30
N LEU A 646 -21.60 -15.44 36.47
CA LEU A 646 -22.10 -16.41 35.49
C LEU A 646 -22.05 -17.86 35.99
N HIS A 647 -21.00 -18.22 36.76
CA HIS A 647 -20.80 -19.58 37.24
C HIS A 647 -21.99 -20.08 38.07
N GLY A 648 -22.46 -21.29 37.74
CA GLY A 648 -23.50 -22.00 38.49
C GLY A 648 -24.94 -21.49 38.27
N LYS A 649 -25.15 -20.48 37.41
CA LYS A 649 -26.52 -20.00 37.09
C LYS A 649 -27.27 -20.90 36.10
N LEU A 650 -26.55 -21.53 35.16
CA LEU A 650 -27.10 -22.48 34.21
C LEU A 650 -26.18 -23.72 34.13
N PRO A 651 -26.68 -24.94 34.41
CA PRO A 651 -25.91 -26.16 34.22
C PRO A 651 -25.67 -26.42 32.72
N GLY A 652 -24.47 -26.89 32.36
CA GLY A 652 -24.10 -27.20 30.96
C GLY A 652 -23.50 -26.04 30.16
N LEU A 653 -23.19 -24.90 30.80
CA LEU A 653 -22.43 -23.80 30.18
C LEU A 653 -21.02 -23.72 30.78
N ALA A 654 -20.00 -23.76 29.93
CA ALA A 654 -18.64 -23.45 30.32
C ALA A 654 -18.28 -22.03 29.86
N TRP A 655 -17.86 -21.19 30.79
CA TRP A 655 -17.49 -19.80 30.54
C TRP A 655 -16.00 -19.60 30.75
N ALA A 656 -15.36 -18.93 29.81
CA ALA A 656 -14.00 -18.43 29.95
C ALA A 656 -13.98 -16.91 29.74
N ALA A 657 -13.18 -16.20 30.53
CA ALA A 657 -12.99 -14.76 30.36
C ALA A 657 -11.51 -14.41 30.54
N GLY A 658 -11.00 -13.53 29.69
CA GLY A 658 -9.58 -13.18 29.68
C GLY A 658 -9.29 -11.93 28.84
N PRO A 659 -8.02 -11.51 28.75
CA PRO A 659 -7.64 -10.42 27.86
C PRO A 659 -8.00 -10.76 26.40
N ALA A 660 -8.50 -9.76 25.68
CA ALA A 660 -8.82 -9.91 24.27
C ALA A 660 -7.58 -10.21 23.40
N PRO A 661 -7.75 -10.87 22.24
CA PRO A 661 -6.65 -11.25 21.35
C PRO A 661 -5.88 -10.04 20.79
N GLU A 662 -4.74 -10.31 20.14
CA GLU A 662 -3.88 -9.30 19.51
C GLU A 662 -4.71 -8.36 18.60
N GLY A 663 -4.64 -7.05 18.86
CA GLY A 663 -5.38 -6.02 18.11
C GLY A 663 -6.48 -5.30 18.91
N MET A 664 -6.90 -5.85 20.06
CA MET A 664 -7.88 -5.21 20.96
C MET A 664 -7.34 -5.00 22.39
N PRO A 665 -6.22 -4.27 22.58
CA PRO A 665 -5.62 -4.11 23.89
C PRO A 665 -6.57 -3.41 24.86
N GLY A 666 -6.62 -3.90 26.10
CA GLY A 666 -7.44 -3.32 27.17
C GLY A 666 -8.93 -3.71 27.12
N MET A 667 -9.31 -4.68 26.28
CA MET A 667 -10.66 -5.25 26.19
C MET A 667 -10.73 -6.63 26.84
N LEU A 668 -11.93 -7.04 27.24
CA LEU A 668 -12.23 -8.34 27.85
C LEU A 668 -12.83 -9.27 26.80
N SER A 669 -12.22 -10.43 26.55
CA SER A 669 -12.82 -11.49 25.74
C SER A 669 -13.53 -12.49 26.64
N VAL A 670 -14.74 -12.88 26.23
CA VAL A 670 -15.59 -13.85 26.91
C VAL A 670 -15.93 -14.94 25.90
N ALA A 671 -15.58 -16.18 26.21
CA ALA A 671 -15.94 -17.36 25.43
C ALA A 671 -16.98 -18.18 26.19
N VAL A 672 -17.96 -18.71 25.46
CA VAL A 672 -19.01 -19.57 25.98
C VAL A 672 -19.05 -20.84 25.16
N GLU A 673 -18.86 -21.98 25.83
CA GLU A 673 -19.15 -23.29 25.26
C GLU A 673 -20.50 -23.77 25.80
N VAL A 674 -21.38 -24.14 24.88
CA VAL A 674 -22.70 -24.70 25.19
C VAL A 674 -22.61 -26.22 25.06
N GLU A 675 -22.62 -26.94 26.19
CA GLU A 675 -22.65 -28.42 26.18
C GLU A 675 -24.07 -28.91 25.88
N GLY A 676 -24.28 -29.49 24.70
CA GLY A 676 -25.54 -30.16 24.31
C GLY A 676 -26.32 -29.45 23.19
N SER A 677 -27.08 -30.24 22.41
CA SER A 677 -27.74 -29.82 21.17
C SER A 677 -29.14 -29.21 21.35
N GLU A 678 -29.56 -28.88 22.57
CA GLU A 678 -30.87 -28.25 22.80
C GLU A 678 -30.70 -26.72 22.78
N GLY A 679 -31.31 -26.05 21.79
CA GLY A 679 -31.19 -24.60 21.55
C GLY A 679 -31.58 -23.67 22.71
N GLY A 680 -32.04 -24.21 23.84
CA GLY A 680 -32.26 -23.44 25.07
C GLY A 680 -30.97 -22.95 25.74
N GLY A 681 -29.83 -23.66 25.55
CA GLY A 681 -28.55 -23.29 26.17
C GLY A 681 -27.99 -21.95 25.66
N SER A 682 -28.08 -21.69 24.35
CA SER A 682 -27.60 -20.45 23.73
C SER A 682 -28.45 -19.24 24.13
N ARG A 683 -29.78 -19.37 24.15
CA ARG A 683 -30.70 -18.31 24.62
C ARG A 683 -30.47 -17.98 26.10
N GLY A 684 -30.30 -19.00 26.95
CA GLY A 684 -29.97 -18.81 28.36
C GLY A 684 -28.63 -18.11 28.58
N ALA A 685 -27.60 -18.51 27.83
CA ALA A 685 -26.29 -17.86 27.86
C ALA A 685 -26.36 -16.39 27.41
N ALA A 686 -27.07 -16.11 26.30
CA ALA A 686 -27.29 -14.76 25.80
C ALA A 686 -28.03 -13.88 26.81
N ALA A 687 -29.06 -14.40 27.49
CA ALA A 687 -29.79 -13.66 28.52
C ALA A 687 -28.89 -13.32 29.74
N LEU A 688 -28.04 -14.25 30.18
CA LEU A 688 -27.08 -13.98 31.25
C LEU A 688 -26.05 -12.92 30.87
N LEU A 689 -25.54 -12.98 29.63
CA LEU A 689 -24.62 -11.95 29.13
C LEU A 689 -25.33 -10.60 28.96
N GLY A 690 -26.59 -10.61 28.51
CA GLY A 690 -27.44 -9.42 28.45
C GLY A 690 -27.61 -8.74 29.81
N LEU A 691 -27.76 -9.50 30.90
CA LEU A 691 -27.75 -8.95 32.26
C LEU A 691 -26.42 -8.28 32.62
N ALA A 692 -25.29 -8.77 32.12
CA ALA A 692 -23.99 -8.13 32.33
C ALA A 692 -23.87 -6.80 31.55
N LEU A 693 -24.33 -6.77 30.30
CA LEU A 693 -24.39 -5.54 29.49
C LEU A 693 -25.25 -4.46 30.15
N LYS A 694 -26.31 -4.86 30.84
CA LYS A 694 -27.20 -3.98 31.61
C LYS A 694 -26.64 -3.55 32.98
N GLY A 695 -25.46 -4.06 33.40
CA GLY A 695 -24.89 -3.80 34.72
C GLY A 695 -25.62 -4.51 35.88
N GLY A 696 -26.50 -5.46 35.58
CA GLY A 696 -27.36 -6.15 36.55
C GLY A 696 -26.82 -7.49 37.06
N LEU A 697 -25.72 -8.00 36.49
CA LEU A 697 -25.24 -9.35 36.79
C LEU A 697 -24.60 -9.46 38.19
N VAL A 698 -23.75 -8.51 38.57
CA VAL A 698 -23.00 -8.51 39.84
C VAL A 698 -23.02 -7.10 40.43
N ARG A 699 -23.30 -7.00 41.74
CA ARG A 699 -23.29 -5.70 42.43
C ARG A 699 -21.90 -5.05 42.34
N GLY A 700 -21.86 -3.81 41.86
CA GLY A 700 -20.63 -3.01 41.75
C GLY A 700 -19.83 -3.24 40.46
N MET A 701 -20.37 -4.01 39.51
CA MET A 701 -19.85 -4.05 38.15
C MET A 701 -20.63 -3.04 37.30
N ASP A 702 -19.93 -2.13 36.63
CA ASP A 702 -20.55 -1.20 35.70
C ASP A 702 -21.15 -1.94 34.49
N ALA A 703 -22.09 -1.29 33.80
CA ALA A 703 -22.59 -1.79 32.53
C ALA A 703 -21.44 -2.05 31.55
N LEU A 704 -21.54 -3.11 30.76
CA LEU A 704 -20.55 -3.46 29.74
C LEU A 704 -21.13 -3.14 28.35
N THR A 705 -20.24 -2.84 27.40
CA THR A 705 -20.62 -2.63 26.00
C THR A 705 -19.92 -3.64 25.12
N VAL A 706 -20.60 -4.05 24.06
CA VAL A 706 -20.00 -5.00 23.13
C VAL A 706 -19.11 -4.26 22.15
N VAL A 707 -17.87 -4.74 22.05
CA VAL A 707 -16.90 -4.33 21.04
C VAL A 707 -17.04 -5.23 19.84
N ASN A 708 -16.98 -6.55 19.96
CA ASN A 708 -17.05 -7.44 18.80
C ASN A 708 -17.71 -8.76 19.18
N ILE A 709 -18.38 -9.39 18.22
CA ILE A 709 -19.10 -10.66 18.42
C ILE A 709 -18.77 -11.61 17.28
N GLU A 710 -18.26 -12.77 17.64
CA GLU A 710 -18.09 -13.93 16.76
C GLU A 710 -18.84 -15.09 17.40
N ALA A 711 -20.12 -15.25 17.04
CA ALA A 711 -21.01 -16.24 17.63
C ALA A 711 -22.10 -16.69 16.63
N PRO A 712 -22.73 -17.86 16.83
CA PRO A 712 -23.85 -18.31 16.01
C PRO A 712 -25.01 -17.29 16.01
N GLU A 713 -25.73 -17.17 14.89
CA GLU A 713 -26.80 -16.16 14.73
C GLU A 713 -27.85 -16.23 15.83
N ALA A 714 -28.21 -17.44 16.27
CA ALA A 714 -29.13 -17.68 17.37
C ALA A 714 -28.71 -17.00 18.69
N PHE A 715 -27.41 -17.05 19.01
CA PHE A 715 -26.88 -16.42 20.22
C PHE A 715 -26.88 -14.89 20.08
N VAL A 716 -26.45 -14.38 18.93
CA VAL A 716 -26.40 -12.93 18.67
C VAL A 716 -27.81 -12.34 18.66
N GLY A 717 -28.76 -13.01 18.01
CA GLY A 717 -30.16 -12.62 17.95
C GLY A 717 -30.80 -12.59 19.34
N ALA A 718 -30.62 -13.63 20.16
CA ALA A 718 -31.10 -13.64 21.54
C ALA A 718 -30.45 -12.57 22.42
N LEU A 719 -29.17 -12.26 22.21
CA LEU A 719 -28.46 -11.21 22.94
C LEU A 719 -28.96 -9.82 22.54
N CYS A 720 -29.14 -9.57 21.24
CA CYS A 720 -29.73 -8.33 20.72
C CYS A 720 -31.15 -8.16 21.24
N HIS A 721 -31.97 -9.19 21.14
CA HIS A 721 -33.36 -9.18 21.60
C HIS A 721 -33.47 -8.84 23.09
N SER A 722 -32.73 -9.57 23.94
CA SER A 722 -32.75 -9.38 25.40
C SER A 722 -32.24 -8.02 25.87
N THR A 723 -31.57 -7.24 25.02
CA THR A 723 -31.00 -5.93 25.38
C THR A 723 -31.71 -4.76 24.69
N CYS A 724 -32.05 -4.91 23.42
CA CYS A 724 -32.63 -3.87 22.57
C CYS A 724 -34.13 -3.72 22.81
N LEU A 725 -34.87 -4.84 23.00
CA LEU A 725 -36.31 -4.80 23.24
C LEU A 725 -36.65 -4.07 24.55
N PRO A 726 -36.02 -4.38 25.71
CA PRO A 726 -36.27 -3.64 26.95
C PRO A 726 -35.92 -2.15 26.84
N ARG A 727 -34.84 -1.82 26.11
CA ARG A 727 -34.42 -0.43 25.89
C ARG A 727 -35.50 0.39 25.17
N LEU A 728 -36.07 -0.14 24.09
CA LEU A 728 -37.16 0.53 23.38
C LEU A 728 -38.44 0.63 24.20
N ALA A 729 -38.80 -0.44 24.91
CA ALA A 729 -39.99 -0.44 25.77
C ALA A 729 -39.89 0.60 26.91
N LEU A 730 -38.73 0.68 27.56
CA LEU A 730 -38.48 1.69 28.60
C LEU A 730 -38.53 3.11 28.04
N ARG A 731 -37.98 3.34 26.84
CA ARG A 731 -38.05 4.65 26.18
C ARG A 731 -39.47 5.03 25.78
N ALA A 732 -40.26 4.10 25.26
CA ALA A 732 -41.67 4.34 24.97
C ALA A 732 -42.46 4.69 26.25
N ALA A 733 -42.21 3.97 27.35
CA ALA A 733 -42.85 4.26 28.63
C ALA A 733 -42.42 5.61 29.23
N ALA A 734 -41.12 5.93 29.18
CA ALA A 734 -40.58 7.21 29.62
C ALA A 734 -41.11 8.38 28.78
N LEU A 735 -41.19 8.21 27.45
CA LEU A 735 -41.78 9.19 26.53
C LEU A 735 -43.25 9.43 26.88
N ARG A 736 -44.02 8.37 27.13
CA ARG A 736 -45.42 8.49 27.56
C ARG A 736 -45.56 9.25 28.87
N GLU A 737 -44.79 8.90 29.90
CA GLU A 737 -44.81 9.64 31.18
C GLU A 737 -44.48 11.12 30.95
N ALA A 738 -43.46 11.42 30.14
CA ALA A 738 -43.04 12.78 29.85
C ALA A 738 -44.10 13.56 29.05
N LEU A 739 -44.79 12.95 28.09
CA LEU A 739 -45.94 13.56 27.40
C LEU A 739 -47.08 13.85 28.38
N CYS A 740 -47.35 12.92 29.30
CA CYS A 740 -48.29 13.14 30.40
C CYS A 740 -47.82 14.27 31.32
N PHE A 741 -46.52 14.47 31.52
CA PHE A 741 -46.03 15.62 32.28
C PHE A 741 -46.27 16.95 31.55
N LEU A 742 -46.12 16.95 30.21
CA LEU A 742 -46.24 18.14 29.35
C LEU A 742 -47.70 18.60 29.10
N GLY A 743 -48.71 17.92 29.64
CA GLY A 743 -50.12 18.33 29.49
C GLY A 743 -50.97 17.44 28.57
N HIS A 744 -50.39 16.38 27.99
CA HIS A 744 -51.12 15.44 27.14
C HIS A 744 -51.86 14.40 27.99
N ALA A 745 -53.13 14.15 27.69
CA ALA A 745 -54.00 13.23 28.46
C ALA A 745 -54.68 12.19 27.54
N GLY A 746 -53.96 11.72 26.52
CA GLY A 746 -54.47 10.74 25.58
C GLY A 746 -54.24 9.29 26.01
N GLU A 747 -54.68 8.35 25.18
CA GLU A 747 -54.58 6.90 25.43
C GLU A 747 -53.32 6.29 24.79
N GLU A 748 -52.58 7.09 24.01
CA GLU A 748 -51.41 6.65 23.26
C GLU A 748 -50.34 6.04 24.19
N GLY A 749 -49.84 4.87 23.83
CA GLY A 749 -48.78 4.17 24.58
C GLY A 749 -49.23 3.44 25.85
N ARG A 750 -50.52 3.39 26.21
CA ARG A 750 -51.00 2.54 27.33
C ARG A 750 -50.71 1.06 27.15
N GLU A 751 -50.59 0.65 25.90
CA GLU A 751 -50.26 -0.73 25.51
C GLU A 751 -48.79 -1.10 25.71
N VAL A 752 -47.87 -0.15 25.98
CA VAL A 752 -46.42 -0.43 26.07
C VAL A 752 -46.12 -1.54 27.08
N VAL A 753 -46.74 -1.50 28.27
CA VAL A 753 -46.54 -2.54 29.30
C VAL A 753 -47.10 -3.88 28.84
N THR A 754 -48.26 -3.88 28.17
CA THR A 754 -48.86 -5.11 27.65
C THR A 754 -48.02 -5.71 26.52
N LEU A 755 -47.48 -4.88 25.62
CA LEU A 755 -46.59 -5.32 24.54
C LEU A 755 -45.29 -5.89 25.11
N ALA A 756 -44.68 -5.21 26.07
CA ALA A 756 -43.49 -5.69 26.77
C ALA A 756 -43.72 -7.04 27.49
N ALA A 757 -44.90 -7.23 28.10
CA ALA A 757 -45.25 -8.46 28.81
C ALA A 757 -45.69 -9.59 27.88
N PHE A 758 -46.26 -9.29 26.71
CA PHE A 758 -46.87 -10.29 25.81
C PHE A 758 -45.84 -10.98 24.93
N HIS A 759 -44.84 -10.24 24.41
CA HIS A 759 -43.89 -10.82 23.48
C HIS A 759 -42.84 -11.67 24.20
N HIS A 760 -42.13 -11.13 25.20
CA HIS A 760 -41.00 -11.82 25.84
C HIS A 760 -40.68 -11.30 27.25
N PRO A 761 -41.41 -11.71 28.31
CA PRO A 761 -41.12 -11.28 29.68
C PRO A 761 -39.70 -11.65 30.14
N GLU A 762 -39.11 -12.70 29.58
CA GLU A 762 -37.74 -13.16 29.84
C GLU A 762 -36.65 -12.20 29.33
N ALA A 763 -36.97 -11.28 28.43
CA ALA A 763 -36.02 -10.27 27.94
C ALA A 763 -35.73 -9.19 29.00
N PHE A 764 -36.64 -8.97 29.94
CA PHE A 764 -36.54 -7.92 30.96
C PHE A 764 -35.84 -8.41 32.22
N SER A 765 -34.87 -7.64 32.69
CA SER A 765 -34.36 -7.82 34.05
C SER A 765 -35.39 -7.36 35.08
N ALA A 766 -35.28 -7.84 36.32
CA ALA A 766 -36.17 -7.42 37.41
C ALA A 766 -36.14 -5.90 37.66
N ALA A 767 -35.00 -5.25 37.41
CA ALA A 767 -34.86 -3.80 37.53
C ALA A 767 -35.62 -3.06 36.42
N GLU A 768 -35.44 -3.47 35.16
CA GLU A 768 -36.13 -2.88 34.00
C GLU A 768 -37.64 -3.10 34.08
N ALA A 769 -38.10 -4.28 34.51
CA ALA A 769 -39.53 -4.53 34.72
C ALA A 769 -40.11 -3.63 35.82
N ALA A 770 -39.37 -3.40 36.91
CA ALA A 770 -39.79 -2.49 37.97
C ALA A 770 -39.81 -1.02 37.51
N GLU A 771 -38.85 -0.62 36.68
CA GLU A 771 -38.76 0.71 36.08
C GLU A 771 -39.88 0.96 35.07
N LEU A 772 -40.17 -0.01 34.20
CA LEU A 772 -41.29 0.05 33.26
C LEU A 772 -42.63 0.25 33.99
N LEU A 773 -42.86 -0.49 35.08
CA LEU A 773 -44.03 -0.31 35.94
C LEU A 773 -44.01 1.03 36.69
N ALA A 774 -42.84 1.60 36.98
CA ALA A 774 -42.74 2.91 37.60
C ALA A 774 -43.17 4.01 36.63
N PHE A 775 -42.71 3.98 35.37
CA PHE A 775 -43.13 4.90 34.33
C PHE A 775 -44.64 4.84 34.09
N GLU A 776 -45.21 3.63 34.02
CA GLU A 776 -46.66 3.45 33.83
C GLU A 776 -47.47 4.04 34.99
N ARG A 777 -47.04 3.81 36.23
CA ARG A 777 -47.68 4.40 37.41
C ARG A 777 -47.56 5.93 37.40
N GLY A 778 -46.39 6.46 37.02
CA GLY A 778 -46.17 7.90 36.91
C GLY A 778 -47.11 8.54 35.89
N ALA A 779 -47.18 7.97 34.69
CA ALA A 779 -48.09 8.41 33.64
C ALA A 779 -49.57 8.37 34.08
N ALA A 780 -50.01 7.27 34.71
CA ALA A 780 -51.39 7.13 35.19
C ALA A 780 -51.76 8.19 36.25
N VAL A 781 -50.84 8.51 37.18
CA VAL A 781 -51.04 9.56 38.18
C VAL A 781 -51.14 10.94 37.51
N LEU A 782 -50.26 11.23 36.55
CA LEU A 782 -50.27 12.50 35.80
C LEU A 782 -51.56 12.67 35.00
N GLU A 783 -52.02 11.63 34.32
CA GLU A 783 -53.31 11.63 33.61
C GLU A 783 -54.48 11.91 34.57
N MET A 784 -54.50 11.29 35.75
CA MET A 784 -55.54 11.51 36.74
C MET A 784 -55.56 12.96 37.23
N GLN A 785 -54.39 13.52 37.55
CA GLN A 785 -54.25 14.92 37.95
C GLN A 785 -54.72 15.89 36.85
N GLN A 786 -54.43 15.59 35.59
CA GLN A 786 -54.89 16.41 34.47
C GLN A 786 -56.40 16.33 34.26
N ARG A 787 -56.99 15.13 34.40
CA ARG A 787 -58.44 14.95 34.36
C ARG A 787 -59.11 15.75 35.47
N GLU A 788 -58.57 15.71 36.70
CA GLU A 788 -59.05 16.51 37.82
C GLU A 788 -58.97 18.01 37.55
N ARG A 789 -57.82 18.52 37.05
CA ARG A 789 -57.66 19.94 36.69
C ARG A 789 -58.65 20.37 35.58
N ARG A 790 -58.88 19.52 34.57
CA ARG A 790 -59.88 19.77 33.53
C ARG A 790 -61.29 19.80 34.09
N MET A 791 -61.64 18.89 35.00
CA MET A 791 -62.94 18.88 35.67
C MET A 791 -63.13 20.08 36.60
N GLN A 792 -62.08 20.60 37.22
CA GLN A 792 -62.13 21.81 38.06
C GLN A 792 -62.24 23.10 37.24
N ALA A 793 -61.76 23.09 35.99
CA ALA A 793 -61.83 24.22 35.08
C ALA A 793 -63.16 24.33 34.31
N LEU A 794 -63.90 23.21 34.23
CA LEU A 794 -65.27 23.11 33.69
C LEU A 794 -66.28 23.43 34.80
#